data_AF-A0A0P7B6C1-F1
#
_entry.id   AF-A0A0P7B6C1-F1
#
_cell.length_a   1.000
_cell.length_b   1.000
_cell.length_c   1.000
_cell.angle_alpha   90.00
_cell.angle_beta   90.00
_cell.angle_gamma   90.00
#
_symmetry.space_group_name_H-M   'P 1'
#
loop_
_entity.id
_entity.type
_entity.pdbx_description
1 polymer ?
#
loop_
_entity_poly.entity_id
_entity_poly.type
_entity_poly.pdbx_seq_one_letter_code
_entity_poly.pdbx_strand_id
1 'polypeptide(L)'
;MSGPEVLQIQAPRRRAERQTSSCTECRRRKQKCSQGRPCINCVRRFPQPICEYRARIPKRNTNVGGTDGPRRIVALTNGPYAHLNPAAVYEIISELDEPVGFVSPIDSPDSVTSTSPDKNNSSSETLSNPWVPFKVPLNEDTDPETMLENLRLILERRLSIANLIIEDESEDYARGQLALHDARRLLSLPVEGPMEQLRFLPMVPTKMNKELVRIHLQLLCRFKVSVDGNPAPNNVFMMHWVPCCVQDPLLLQIVLFTSACFFSETGHIPKTLALLHKGKVYSMLNQQLRDPAAQTSDTCILGVAQMVIDSWYWGATADLNTHILGLKQMIAMRGGLNELGLHGFLSKTIIIHDVVMALAHEIEPSIYGFPGFEFTDPIMIPFHAALNTPLIFGWPSFEGCANSLQLHPSTAKILDDVRYLINKVIALPEYPTKSENKKVMTAAGLLRNYIADMPADTPARDNPNSRTNSAATSPKSTEEGQSPDSLRSDESSPSVELPDLMYRCVRMTAIIYCRAILNRTPTSTVCNEIDFLMIWQAVWQVSLPTWNATIGLFLWVMLAVVPSSHKTKIARFIKTLMVSGFMTVGVENWHIVMDVTRTALKLQRWLASGDNSQDDGDDKGLRGGESIVDKYGFAIPNVLPDAAVVKPTCAKEVSAAVQFAVAAKIPLTVCCGGHSSSGTSSSDGMVVDLGKMRNVEVNSAEMTVTFDGGCLWEDVDTSLERLGFATVGGVVNHTGVGGLILGGGHGYLTPLHGLTIDNLLWAEVVIADGTIVEASEEKDSDLFWAIRGAGAQFGVVTRFTARIHRQGPVWSGTIAYTPDKLPELVEVANELHDRHNSEGHCIALGIGYGPDNVTRVVSAIPCFHGTEESAKGYFSKLLHIEAIANNTAMITTAQMNTLLNPVFEHGIRRLMGSGNVTMPLDSRALTQTAEMFWGYCDARSGMGKSVIAIEIFSTDKIRAVAQDATAYANRGDFYDAMTAFGWEDEALDADVRRFNRAICEQIRKSNGYAGPGGGDSKEPVGRYINIEADSISPRDAYGINYPRLRDLKSKYDPHNVFHKWHGIAEK
;
A
#
# COMPACT_ATOMS: atom_id res chain seq x y z
N MET A 1 83.86 -5.74 -33.05
CA MET A 1 83.78 -6.96 -33.87
C MET A 1 82.48 -7.64 -33.44
N SER A 2 81.43 -7.79 -34.25
CA SER A 2 81.37 -8.11 -35.69
C SER A 2 80.03 -7.61 -36.25
N GLY A 3 80.01 -7.20 -37.52
CA GLY A 3 78.81 -6.85 -38.28
C GLY A 3 78.08 -8.05 -38.91
N PRO A 4 77.03 -7.79 -39.72
CA PRO A 4 75.86 -8.66 -39.93
C PRO A 4 75.80 -9.31 -41.33
N GLU A 5 74.89 -10.29 -41.55
CA GLU A 5 74.46 -10.68 -42.90
C GLU A 5 73.03 -11.26 -42.98
N VAL A 6 72.37 -10.93 -44.10
CA VAL A 6 70.96 -11.09 -44.51
C VAL A 6 70.78 -12.38 -45.30
N LEU A 7 69.60 -13.03 -45.29
CA LEU A 7 69.22 -13.99 -46.35
C LEU A 7 67.71 -14.03 -46.65
N GLN A 8 67.42 -14.34 -47.91
CA GLN A 8 66.29 -13.97 -48.76
C GLN A 8 65.01 -14.83 -48.64
N ILE A 9 63.88 -14.24 -49.04
CA ILE A 9 62.58 -14.87 -49.25
C ILE A 9 62.47 -15.42 -50.69
N GLN A 10 62.10 -16.70 -50.84
CA GLN A 10 61.60 -17.28 -52.10
C GLN A 10 60.11 -17.65 -52.00
N ALA A 11 59.36 -17.37 -53.07
CA ALA A 11 57.91 -17.57 -53.19
C ALA A 11 57.53 -18.96 -53.74
N PRO A 12 56.36 -19.54 -53.36
CA PRO A 12 55.76 -20.66 -54.07
C PRO A 12 54.52 -20.30 -54.93
N ARG A 13 54.26 -21.17 -55.90
CA ARG A 13 53.47 -21.05 -57.14
C ARG A 13 51.93 -20.92 -56.98
N ARG A 14 51.30 -20.20 -57.93
CA ARG A 14 49.83 -20.02 -58.10
C ARG A 14 49.11 -21.29 -58.60
N ARG A 15 47.92 -21.58 -58.04
CA ARG A 15 46.98 -22.62 -58.50
C ARG A 15 45.83 -21.95 -59.27
N ALA A 16 45.51 -22.44 -60.47
CA ALA A 16 44.48 -21.87 -61.34
C ALA A 16 43.04 -22.13 -60.83
N GLU A 17 42.19 -21.10 -60.81
CA GLU A 17 40.78 -21.17 -60.43
C GLU A 17 39.88 -21.69 -61.57
N ARG A 18 39.03 -22.69 -61.28
CA ARG A 18 38.00 -23.18 -62.22
C ARG A 18 36.84 -22.16 -62.31
N GLN A 19 36.68 -21.53 -63.48
CA GLN A 19 35.54 -20.64 -63.77
C GLN A 19 34.24 -21.44 -63.96
N THR A 20 33.13 -20.90 -63.45
CA THR A 20 31.79 -21.52 -63.54
C THR A 20 31.11 -21.24 -64.88
N SER A 21 30.49 -22.25 -65.48
CA SER A 21 29.83 -22.17 -66.80
C SER A 21 28.49 -21.42 -66.86
N SER A 22 27.99 -20.88 -65.74
CA SER A 22 26.73 -20.12 -65.68
C SER A 22 26.80 -19.05 -64.60
N CYS A 23 26.23 -17.87 -64.87
CA CYS A 23 26.18 -16.78 -63.89
C CYS A 23 25.24 -17.12 -62.73
N THR A 24 25.40 -16.43 -61.60
CA THR A 24 24.61 -16.59 -60.37
C THR A 24 23.11 -16.45 -60.64
N GLU A 25 22.71 -15.49 -61.48
CA GLU A 25 21.28 -15.24 -61.72
C GLU A 25 20.62 -16.29 -62.63
N CYS A 26 21.31 -16.71 -63.71
CA CYS A 26 20.84 -17.84 -64.52
C CYS A 26 20.81 -19.15 -63.72
N ARG A 27 21.76 -19.34 -62.81
CA ARG A 27 21.81 -20.53 -61.93
C ARG A 27 20.68 -20.51 -60.90
N ARG A 28 20.43 -19.36 -60.25
CA ARG A 28 19.31 -19.15 -59.30
C ARG A 28 17.98 -19.49 -59.95
N ARG A 29 17.80 -19.11 -61.23
CA ARG A 29 16.56 -19.33 -61.99
C ARG A 29 16.56 -20.63 -62.81
N LYS A 30 17.58 -21.48 -62.68
CA LYS A 30 17.73 -22.77 -63.40
C LYS A 30 17.64 -22.65 -64.94
N GLN A 31 18.20 -21.60 -65.53
CA GLN A 31 18.22 -21.36 -66.99
C GLN A 31 19.63 -21.50 -67.56
N LYS A 32 19.75 -21.93 -68.83
CA LYS A 32 21.05 -21.99 -69.54
C LYS A 32 21.60 -20.59 -69.75
N CYS A 33 22.83 -20.36 -69.29
CA CYS A 33 23.51 -19.08 -69.42
C CYS A 33 24.33 -19.05 -70.72
N SER A 34 24.22 -17.96 -71.49
CA SER A 34 24.96 -17.79 -72.74
C SER A 34 26.44 -17.41 -72.55
N GLN A 35 26.92 -17.37 -71.30
CA GLN A 35 28.29 -17.01 -70.92
C GLN A 35 28.76 -15.59 -71.31
N GLY A 36 27.89 -14.79 -71.94
CA GLY A 36 28.13 -13.36 -72.16
C GLY A 36 28.28 -12.61 -70.84
N ARG A 37 29.01 -11.49 -70.86
CA ARG A 37 29.15 -10.57 -69.73
C ARG A 37 28.63 -9.18 -70.13
N PRO A 38 27.35 -8.85 -69.86
CA PRO A 38 26.31 -9.68 -69.23
C PRO A 38 25.73 -10.72 -70.20
N CYS A 39 25.13 -11.81 -69.70
CA CYS A 39 24.57 -12.86 -70.56
C CYS A 39 23.23 -12.42 -71.16
N ILE A 40 22.81 -13.02 -72.29
CA ILE A 40 21.59 -12.65 -73.03
C ILE A 40 20.35 -12.62 -72.12
N ASN A 41 20.26 -13.56 -71.17
CA ASN A 41 19.15 -13.65 -70.23
C ASN A 41 19.16 -12.58 -69.13
N CYS A 42 20.33 -12.02 -68.80
CA CYS A 42 20.45 -10.90 -67.85
C CYS A 42 20.19 -9.56 -68.54
N VAL A 43 20.66 -9.39 -69.79
CA VAL A 43 20.47 -8.16 -70.58
C VAL A 43 18.99 -7.91 -70.91
N ARG A 44 18.20 -8.96 -71.14
CA ARG A 44 16.77 -8.83 -71.53
C ARG A 44 15.80 -8.56 -70.36
N ARG A 45 16.28 -8.34 -69.14
CA ARG A 45 15.43 -8.21 -67.93
C ARG A 45 15.38 -6.77 -67.43
N PHE A 46 14.23 -6.34 -66.91
CA PHE A 46 14.09 -5.06 -66.23
C PHE A 46 13.49 -5.22 -64.82
N PRO A 47 14.09 -4.62 -63.78
CA PRO A 47 15.41 -3.98 -63.81
C PRO A 47 16.52 -5.02 -64.13
N GLN A 48 17.58 -4.60 -64.83
CA GLN A 48 18.66 -5.50 -65.26
C GLN A 48 19.44 -6.02 -64.03
N PRO A 49 19.49 -7.35 -63.80
CA PRO A 49 20.25 -7.92 -62.69
C PRO A 49 21.75 -8.03 -63.01
N ILE A 50 22.59 -7.96 -61.97
CA ILE A 50 24.05 -8.09 -62.09
C ILE A 50 24.42 -9.53 -62.50
N CYS A 51 25.15 -9.69 -63.61
CA CYS A 51 25.49 -10.99 -64.20
C CYS A 51 26.90 -11.48 -63.76
N GLU A 52 27.01 -12.07 -62.57
CA GLU A 52 28.29 -12.52 -62.00
C GLU A 52 28.54 -14.02 -62.14
N TYR A 53 29.80 -14.44 -62.36
CA TYR A 53 30.21 -15.85 -62.43
C TYR A 53 31.13 -16.14 -61.25
N ARG A 54 30.56 -16.48 -60.08
CA ARG A 54 31.33 -16.79 -58.86
C ARG A 54 31.72 -18.26 -58.79
N ALA A 55 33.00 -18.55 -58.53
CA ALA A 55 33.49 -19.89 -58.22
C ALA A 55 33.01 -20.35 -56.83
N ARG A 56 32.77 -21.67 -56.66
CA ARG A 56 32.36 -22.24 -55.35
C ARG A 56 33.48 -22.04 -54.33
N ILE A 57 33.16 -21.39 -53.22
CA ILE A 57 33.99 -21.40 -52.00
C ILE A 57 33.92 -22.84 -51.43
N PRO A 58 35.05 -23.52 -51.14
CA PRO A 58 35.01 -24.88 -50.62
C PRO A 58 34.48 -24.91 -49.17
N LYS A 59 33.63 -25.90 -48.85
CA LYS A 59 33.32 -26.28 -47.48
C LYS A 59 34.61 -26.68 -46.76
N ARG A 60 34.95 -25.99 -45.66
CA ARG A 60 36.14 -26.30 -44.86
C ARG A 60 35.76 -27.29 -43.76
N ASN A 61 36.19 -28.53 -43.92
CA ASN A 61 36.35 -29.48 -42.83
C ASN A 61 37.78 -29.29 -42.29
N THR A 62 37.96 -28.93 -41.03
CA THR A 62 39.21 -29.15 -40.27
C THR A 62 38.95 -29.13 -38.77
N ASN A 63 38.90 -30.32 -38.17
CA ASN A 63 39.60 -30.55 -36.91
C ASN A 63 41.10 -30.36 -37.19
N VAL A 64 41.76 -29.46 -36.47
CA VAL A 64 43.12 -29.50 -35.87
C VAL A 64 43.40 -28.09 -35.33
N GLY A 65 43.87 -28.02 -34.08
CA GLY A 65 43.71 -26.89 -33.16
C GLY A 65 44.52 -25.62 -33.42
N GLY A 66 44.08 -24.53 -32.78
CA GLY A 66 44.75 -23.23 -32.74
C GLY A 66 43.82 -22.05 -32.42
N THR A 67 43.71 -21.73 -31.13
CA THR A 67 43.15 -20.53 -30.48
C THR A 67 41.67 -20.18 -30.73
N ASP A 68 40.80 -20.66 -29.83
CA ASP A 68 39.41 -20.24 -29.68
C ASP A 68 39.33 -18.76 -29.27
N GLY A 69 38.63 -17.94 -30.06
CA GLY A 69 38.11 -16.65 -29.59
C GLY A 69 36.91 -16.86 -28.65
N PRO A 70 36.57 -15.88 -27.79
CA PRO A 70 35.50 -16.04 -26.80
C PRO A 70 34.18 -16.40 -27.48
N ARG A 71 33.61 -17.52 -27.02
CA ARG A 71 32.43 -18.18 -27.60
C ARG A 71 31.26 -17.21 -27.65
N ARG A 72 30.87 -16.80 -28.88
CA ARG A 72 29.48 -16.32 -29.13
C ARG A 72 28.55 -17.47 -28.74
N ILE A 73 27.33 -17.20 -28.28
CA ILE A 73 26.29 -18.24 -28.20
C ILE A 73 26.06 -18.78 -29.61
N VAL A 74 26.83 -19.80 -30.00
CA VAL A 74 26.58 -20.62 -31.17
C VAL A 74 25.33 -21.39 -30.81
N ALA A 75 24.25 -21.13 -31.53
CA ALA A 75 22.94 -21.77 -31.39
C ALA A 75 23.01 -23.13 -30.68
N LEU A 76 22.36 -23.19 -29.51
CA LEU A 76 22.00 -24.27 -28.56
C LEU A 76 21.99 -25.75 -29.05
N THR A 77 22.93 -26.15 -29.88
CA THR A 77 22.91 -27.45 -30.57
C THR A 77 23.90 -28.45 -29.99
N ASN A 78 24.89 -28.00 -29.17
CA ASN A 78 26.01 -28.85 -28.74
C ASN A 78 26.36 -28.78 -27.23
N GLY A 79 25.48 -28.24 -26.37
CA GLY A 79 25.66 -28.26 -24.91
C GLY A 79 25.12 -29.55 -24.25
N PRO A 80 25.55 -29.92 -23.02
CA PRO A 80 25.04 -31.11 -22.32
C PRO A 80 23.52 -31.06 -22.08
N TYR A 81 22.93 -29.86 -22.12
CA TYR A 81 21.50 -29.61 -22.00
C TYR A 81 20.80 -29.24 -23.33
N ALA A 82 21.48 -29.40 -24.48
CA ALA A 82 20.91 -29.16 -25.82
C ALA A 82 19.74 -30.12 -26.16
N HIS A 83 19.54 -31.16 -25.35
CA HIS A 83 18.40 -32.06 -25.42
C HIS A 83 17.10 -31.44 -24.86
N LEU A 84 17.17 -30.36 -24.07
CA LEU A 84 16.00 -29.62 -23.60
C LEU A 84 15.44 -28.81 -24.77
N ASN A 85 14.40 -29.32 -25.43
CA ASN A 85 13.75 -28.66 -26.55
C ASN A 85 13.07 -27.36 -26.08
N PRO A 86 13.34 -26.18 -26.69
CA PRO A 86 12.62 -24.94 -26.39
C PRO A 86 11.10 -25.08 -26.55
N ALA A 87 10.63 -25.90 -27.49
CA ALA A 87 9.22 -26.23 -27.64
C ALA A 87 8.69 -27.08 -26.46
N ALA A 88 9.53 -27.94 -25.86
CA ALA A 88 9.15 -28.68 -24.65
C ALA A 88 9.12 -27.77 -23.40
N VAL A 89 9.99 -26.75 -23.32
CA VAL A 89 9.89 -25.73 -22.26
C VAL A 89 8.62 -24.89 -22.44
N TYR A 90 8.25 -24.57 -23.68
CA TYR A 90 6.99 -23.89 -23.99
C TYR A 90 5.77 -24.79 -23.71
N GLU A 91 5.83 -26.09 -24.04
CA GLU A 91 4.82 -27.08 -23.65
C GLU A 91 4.73 -27.24 -22.14
N ILE A 92 5.85 -27.26 -21.38
CA ILE A 92 5.82 -27.23 -19.90
C ILE A 92 5.13 -25.97 -19.40
N ILE A 93 5.41 -24.81 -20.00
CA ILE A 93 4.75 -23.54 -19.65
C ILE A 93 3.23 -23.63 -19.93
N SER A 94 2.82 -24.26 -21.02
CA SER A 94 1.40 -24.46 -21.39
C SER A 94 0.70 -25.61 -20.63
N GLU A 95 1.40 -26.68 -20.24
CA GLU A 95 0.88 -27.79 -19.43
C GLU A 95 0.66 -27.39 -17.96
N LEU A 96 1.44 -26.42 -17.48
CA LEU A 96 1.25 -25.80 -16.16
C LEU A 96 -0.05 -24.97 -16.06
N ASP A 97 -0.75 -24.74 -17.18
CA ASP A 97 -2.03 -24.04 -17.25
C ASP A 97 -3.26 -24.99 -17.09
N GLU A 98 -3.11 -26.33 -17.13
CA GLU A 98 -4.25 -27.27 -16.99
C GLU A 98 -4.57 -27.70 -15.54
N PRO A 99 -5.87 -27.78 -15.17
CA PRO A 99 -6.27 -28.18 -13.83
C PRO A 99 -6.19 -29.70 -13.65
N VAL A 100 -5.06 -30.22 -13.17
CA VAL A 100 -4.98 -31.63 -12.70
C VAL A 100 -5.97 -31.84 -11.54
N GLY A 101 -7.05 -32.59 -11.79
CA GLY A 101 -7.91 -33.15 -10.75
C GLY A 101 -7.22 -34.31 -10.05
N PHE A 102 -7.23 -34.34 -8.72
CA PHE A 102 -6.71 -35.47 -7.96
C PHE A 102 -7.84 -36.41 -7.56
N VAL A 103 -7.69 -37.66 -8.01
CA VAL A 103 -8.43 -38.85 -7.59
C VAL A 103 -8.14 -39.14 -6.11
N SER A 104 -9.19 -39.35 -5.31
CA SER A 104 -9.11 -39.83 -3.93
C SER A 104 -8.55 -41.26 -3.89
N PRO A 105 -7.62 -41.60 -2.98
CA PRO A 105 -7.31 -43.01 -2.70
C PRO A 105 -8.37 -43.61 -1.75
N ILE A 106 -8.98 -44.65 -2.28
CA ILE A 106 -10.07 -45.52 -1.82
C ILE A 106 -9.72 -46.40 -0.60
N ASP A 107 -10.75 -46.65 0.22
CA ASP A 107 -11.12 -47.80 1.08
C ASP A 107 -10.07 -48.56 1.92
N SER A 108 -10.44 -48.67 3.21
CA SER A 108 -10.07 -49.72 4.16
C SER A 108 -10.30 -51.14 3.60
N PRO A 109 -9.57 -52.16 4.09
CA PRO A 109 -10.23 -53.07 5.04
C PRO A 109 -9.35 -53.69 6.15
N ASP A 110 -10.00 -53.89 7.29
CA ASP A 110 -9.94 -55.03 8.25
C ASP A 110 -8.67 -55.42 9.04
N SER A 111 -8.80 -55.19 10.36
CA SER A 111 -8.57 -56.07 11.52
C SER A 111 -7.28 -56.91 11.65
N VAL A 112 -6.57 -56.75 12.78
CA VAL A 112 -6.45 -57.77 13.86
C VAL A 112 -5.82 -57.15 15.12
N THR A 113 -6.35 -57.60 16.25
CA THR A 113 -6.15 -57.29 17.68
C THR A 113 -4.75 -57.46 18.28
N SER A 114 -4.39 -56.63 19.27
CA SER A 114 -4.23 -56.99 20.71
C SER A 114 -3.03 -56.37 21.45
N THR A 115 -3.32 -55.88 22.67
CA THR A 115 -2.51 -55.73 23.90
C THR A 115 -1.49 -54.58 24.08
N SER A 116 -1.75 -53.82 25.15
CA SER A 116 -0.96 -52.78 25.87
C SER A 116 -0.11 -53.43 27.00
N PRO A 117 0.76 -52.74 27.81
CA PRO A 117 1.33 -51.36 27.79
C PRO A 117 2.89 -51.31 27.93
N ASP A 118 3.54 -50.19 27.57
CA ASP A 118 4.41 -49.39 28.49
C ASP A 118 5.18 -48.21 27.84
N LYS A 119 5.11 -47.09 28.57
CA LYS A 119 5.93 -45.85 28.74
C LYS A 119 7.08 -45.42 27.80
N ASN A 120 7.04 -44.11 27.52
CA ASN A 120 8.12 -43.12 27.29
C ASN A 120 8.96 -43.18 25.99
N ASN A 121 8.74 -42.27 25.04
CA ASN A 121 9.53 -41.02 24.86
C ASN A 121 9.18 -40.26 23.56
N SER A 122 9.25 -38.92 23.66
CA SER A 122 9.38 -37.90 22.60
C SER A 122 8.34 -37.85 21.47
N SER A 123 7.42 -36.89 21.61
CA SER A 123 6.57 -36.32 20.57
C SER A 123 7.39 -35.60 19.49
N SER A 124 7.48 -36.19 18.29
CA SER A 124 7.69 -35.41 17.07
C SER A 124 6.32 -34.96 16.56
N GLU A 125 5.96 -33.71 16.82
CA GLU A 125 4.81 -33.08 16.17
C GLU A 125 5.11 -32.91 14.69
N THR A 126 4.30 -33.57 13.87
CA THR A 126 4.25 -33.41 12.43
C THR A 126 3.75 -32.01 12.08
N LEU A 127 4.67 -31.15 11.63
CA LEU A 127 4.37 -29.94 10.87
C LEU A 127 3.44 -30.29 9.70
N SER A 128 2.25 -29.71 9.70
CA SER A 128 1.33 -29.70 8.57
C SER A 128 2.04 -29.18 7.32
N ASN A 129 1.89 -29.91 6.22
CA ASN A 129 2.63 -29.81 4.97
C ASN A 129 2.35 -28.45 4.25
N PRO A 130 3.34 -27.55 4.08
CA PRO A 130 3.13 -26.18 3.58
C PRO A 130 3.05 -26.07 2.04
N TRP A 131 2.77 -27.17 1.33
CA TRP A 131 2.94 -27.26 -0.11
C TRP A 131 1.66 -27.64 -0.84
N VAL A 132 0.77 -26.65 -1.02
CA VAL A 132 -0.30 -26.70 -2.02
C VAL A 132 0.17 -25.89 -3.24
N PRO A 133 0.32 -26.49 -4.43
CA PRO A 133 0.73 -25.78 -5.65
C PRO A 133 -0.32 -24.74 -6.08
N PHE A 134 0.14 -23.55 -6.43
CA PHE A 134 -0.67 -22.43 -6.93
C PHE A 134 -1.14 -22.72 -8.38
N LYS A 135 -2.45 -22.65 -8.64
CA LYS A 135 -3.06 -22.66 -9.99
C LYS A 135 -3.65 -21.28 -10.27
N VAL A 136 -3.33 -20.70 -11.44
CA VAL A 136 -4.01 -19.52 -11.99
C VAL A 136 -4.99 -20.02 -13.04
N PRO A 137 -6.32 -19.77 -12.91
CA PRO A 137 -7.23 -20.10 -14.00
C PRO A 137 -7.14 -19.02 -15.07
N LEU A 138 -6.66 -19.38 -16.25
CA LEU A 138 -6.84 -18.62 -17.48
C LEU A 138 -8.16 -19.08 -18.11
N ASN A 139 -9.18 -18.21 -18.15
CA ASN A 139 -10.33 -18.42 -19.02
C ASN A 139 -10.59 -17.16 -19.85
N GLU A 140 -10.65 -17.37 -21.16
CA GLU A 140 -11.11 -16.42 -22.18
C GLU A 140 -12.64 -16.37 -22.13
N ASP A 141 -13.19 -15.48 -21.30
CA ASP A 141 -14.47 -14.79 -21.52
C ASP A 141 -14.72 -13.85 -20.31
N THR A 142 -14.58 -12.55 -20.56
CA THR A 142 -14.57 -11.49 -19.54
C THR A 142 -15.95 -11.22 -18.96
N ASP A 143 -16.14 -11.56 -17.68
CA ASP A 143 -17.21 -11.07 -16.81
C ASP A 143 -16.63 -10.03 -15.81
N PRO A 144 -17.24 -8.83 -15.62
CA PRO A 144 -16.66 -7.73 -14.84
C PRO A 144 -16.32 -8.03 -13.37
N GLU A 145 -16.87 -9.09 -12.76
CA GLU A 145 -16.54 -9.51 -11.40
C GLU A 145 -15.13 -10.13 -11.27
N THR A 146 -14.54 -10.67 -12.35
CA THR A 146 -13.22 -11.34 -12.28
C THR A 146 -12.00 -10.39 -12.35
N MET A 147 -12.18 -9.16 -12.85
CA MET A 147 -11.10 -8.16 -12.86
C MET A 147 -10.87 -7.55 -11.47
N LEU A 148 -11.95 -7.40 -10.68
CA LEU A 148 -11.91 -6.94 -9.30
C LEU A 148 -11.31 -8.00 -8.36
N GLU A 149 -11.58 -9.28 -8.61
CA GLU A 149 -11.00 -10.43 -7.88
C GLU A 149 -9.48 -10.54 -8.13
N ASN A 150 -9.03 -10.38 -9.39
CA ASN A 150 -7.60 -10.39 -9.75
C ASN A 150 -6.85 -9.14 -9.24
N LEU A 151 -7.48 -7.97 -9.28
CA LEU A 151 -6.95 -6.74 -8.67
C LEU A 151 -6.91 -6.85 -7.15
N ARG A 152 -7.91 -7.45 -6.49
CA ARG A 152 -7.89 -7.80 -5.06
C ARG A 152 -6.75 -8.74 -4.73
N LEU A 153 -6.54 -9.82 -5.47
CA LEU A 153 -5.45 -10.77 -5.21
C LEU A 153 -4.06 -10.15 -5.38
N ILE A 154 -3.88 -9.26 -6.36
CA ILE A 154 -2.64 -8.52 -6.61
C ILE A 154 -2.42 -7.42 -5.55
N LEU A 155 -3.49 -6.75 -5.10
CA LEU A 155 -3.44 -5.71 -4.07
C LEU A 155 -3.27 -6.30 -2.65
N GLU A 156 -3.97 -7.39 -2.31
CA GLU A 156 -3.86 -8.12 -1.04
C GLU A 156 -2.48 -8.75 -0.87
N ARG A 157 -1.92 -9.37 -1.92
CA ARG A 157 -0.52 -9.84 -1.86
C ARG A 157 0.42 -8.65 -1.68
N ARG A 158 0.36 -7.60 -2.51
CA ARG A 158 1.30 -6.46 -2.44
C ARG A 158 1.28 -5.67 -1.13
N LEU A 159 0.12 -5.54 -0.50
CA LEU A 159 -0.02 -4.86 0.80
C LEU A 159 0.54 -5.70 1.96
N SER A 160 0.43 -7.04 1.93
CA SER A 160 1.07 -7.91 2.93
C SER A 160 2.60 -7.98 2.78
N ILE A 161 3.08 -7.82 1.54
CA ILE A 161 4.47 -7.93 1.12
C ILE A 161 5.27 -6.66 1.43
N ALA A 162 4.67 -5.50 1.20
CA ALA A 162 5.24 -4.23 1.64
C ALA A 162 5.41 -4.18 3.16
N ASN A 163 4.72 -5.05 3.92
CA ASN A 163 4.71 -5.08 5.38
C ASN A 163 5.73 -5.98 6.08
N LEU A 164 6.41 -6.88 5.36
CA LEU A 164 7.39 -7.80 5.94
C LEU A 164 8.84 -7.27 5.92
N ILE A 165 9.03 -6.00 5.60
CA ILE A 165 10.34 -5.41 5.25
C ILE A 165 10.96 -4.53 6.38
N ILE A 166 10.23 -4.20 7.47
CA ILE A 166 10.73 -3.31 8.54
C ILE A 166 11.73 -4.03 9.47
N GLU A 167 11.52 -5.29 9.84
CA GLU A 167 12.02 -5.75 11.15
C GLU A 167 13.42 -6.39 11.20
N ASP A 168 14.18 -6.46 10.10
CA ASP A 168 15.39 -7.33 10.06
C ASP A 168 16.74 -6.59 9.94
N GLU A 169 16.87 -5.37 10.48
CA GLU A 169 18.13 -4.60 10.42
C GLU A 169 18.75 -4.11 11.75
N SER A 170 18.43 -4.70 12.91
CA SER A 170 19.23 -4.38 14.12
C SER A 170 19.61 -5.51 15.08
N GLU A 171 19.15 -6.75 14.91
CA GLU A 171 19.57 -7.83 15.82
C GLU A 171 19.72 -9.16 15.08
N ASP A 172 20.92 -9.48 14.56
CA ASP A 172 21.53 -10.79 14.78
C ASP A 172 22.83 -11.02 14.00
N TYR A 173 23.95 -10.62 14.61
CA TYR A 173 25.26 -11.22 14.31
C TYR A 173 25.42 -12.59 15.03
N ALA A 174 24.44 -13.02 15.84
CA ALA A 174 24.50 -14.25 16.64
C ALA A 174 23.58 -15.39 16.16
N ARG A 175 22.37 -15.15 15.60
CA ARG A 175 21.50 -16.21 15.02
C ARG A 175 21.92 -16.77 13.64
N GLY A 176 22.93 -16.20 12.99
CA GLY A 176 23.35 -16.57 11.64
C GLY A 176 23.80 -18.03 11.43
N GLN A 177 24.06 -18.81 12.50
CA GLN A 177 24.48 -20.21 12.39
C GLN A 177 23.32 -21.23 12.41
N LEU A 178 22.19 -20.94 13.06
CA LEU A 178 21.04 -21.86 13.09
C LEU A 178 20.15 -21.72 11.84
N ALA A 179 19.88 -20.49 11.39
CA ALA A 179 19.09 -20.23 10.17
C ALA A 179 19.75 -20.80 8.90
N LEU A 180 21.09 -20.88 8.88
CA LEU A 180 21.87 -21.50 7.81
C LEU A 180 21.67 -23.02 7.75
N HIS A 181 21.37 -23.67 8.87
CA HIS A 181 21.10 -25.11 8.95
C HIS A 181 19.70 -25.44 8.41
N ASP A 182 18.67 -24.65 8.74
CA ASP A 182 17.31 -24.87 8.26
C ASP A 182 17.12 -24.52 6.78
N ALA A 183 17.78 -23.46 6.29
CA ALA A 183 17.82 -23.13 4.86
C ALA A 183 18.45 -24.26 4.02
N ARG A 184 19.49 -24.92 4.54
CA ARG A 184 20.10 -26.12 3.92
C ARG A 184 19.15 -27.31 3.92
N ARG A 185 18.32 -27.48 4.96
CA ARG A 185 17.33 -28.56 5.05
C ARG A 185 16.20 -28.41 4.03
N LEU A 186 15.71 -27.19 3.78
CA LEU A 186 14.70 -26.91 2.73
C LEU A 186 15.21 -27.23 1.32
N LEU A 187 16.52 -27.11 1.10
CA LEU A 187 17.19 -27.52 -0.13
C LEU A 187 17.40 -29.05 -0.24
N SER A 188 16.96 -29.86 0.74
CA SER A 188 17.31 -31.29 0.82
C SER A 188 16.13 -32.27 0.61
N LEU A 189 14.91 -31.80 0.35
CA LEU A 189 13.72 -32.67 0.24
C LEU A 189 13.47 -33.15 -1.21
N PRO A 190 13.35 -34.48 -1.47
CA PRO A 190 12.98 -35.02 -2.78
C PRO A 190 11.47 -34.89 -3.05
N VAL A 191 11.07 -34.87 -4.34
CA VAL A 191 9.68 -34.62 -4.76
C VAL A 191 9.25 -35.59 -5.88
N GLU A 192 8.06 -36.18 -5.75
CA GLU A 192 7.33 -36.97 -6.76
C GLU A 192 6.20 -36.14 -7.43
N GLY A 193 5.82 -36.45 -8.69
CA GLY A 193 4.68 -35.84 -9.42
C GLY A 193 5.03 -35.12 -10.75
N PRO A 194 4.10 -34.33 -11.36
CA PRO A 194 4.22 -33.68 -12.69
C PRO A 194 5.46 -32.77 -12.89
N MET A 195 6.16 -32.49 -11.80
CA MET A 195 7.43 -31.77 -11.71
C MET A 195 8.66 -32.60 -12.15
N GLU A 196 8.45 -33.77 -12.78
CA GLU A 196 9.52 -34.62 -13.30
C GLU A 196 10.34 -33.93 -14.40
N GLN A 197 9.72 -33.15 -15.29
CA GLN A 197 10.46 -32.54 -16.41
C GLN A 197 11.48 -31.48 -15.95
N LEU A 198 11.18 -30.76 -14.86
CA LEU A 198 12.10 -29.80 -14.22
C LEU A 198 13.27 -30.46 -13.48
N ARG A 199 13.31 -31.80 -13.34
CA ARG A 199 14.44 -32.52 -12.73
C ARG A 199 15.72 -32.46 -13.57
N PHE A 200 15.58 -32.15 -14.87
CA PHE A 200 16.69 -32.13 -15.83
C PHE A 200 17.33 -30.75 -16.00
N LEU A 201 16.84 -29.73 -15.31
CA LEU A 201 17.43 -28.40 -15.32
C LEU A 201 18.81 -28.38 -14.61
N PRO A 202 19.75 -27.50 -15.02
CA PRO A 202 21.09 -27.39 -14.46
C PRO A 202 21.12 -26.74 -13.06
N MET A 203 20.30 -27.24 -12.13
CA MET A 203 20.19 -26.80 -10.74
C MET A 203 20.08 -28.00 -9.81
N VAL A 204 20.31 -27.80 -8.51
CA VAL A 204 19.96 -28.82 -7.52
C VAL A 204 18.43 -29.00 -7.55
N PRO A 205 17.89 -30.22 -7.77
CA PRO A 205 16.47 -30.45 -8.04
C PRO A 205 15.64 -30.47 -6.75
N THR A 206 15.78 -29.44 -5.93
CA THR A 206 15.06 -29.25 -4.68
C THR A 206 13.65 -28.78 -4.97
N LYS A 207 12.71 -29.02 -4.04
CA LYS A 207 11.35 -28.48 -4.14
C LYS A 207 11.37 -26.96 -4.31
N MET A 208 12.13 -26.27 -3.47
CA MET A 208 12.24 -24.81 -3.50
C MET A 208 12.80 -24.28 -4.84
N ASN A 209 13.88 -24.86 -5.37
CA ASN A 209 14.46 -24.39 -6.63
C ASN A 209 13.49 -24.57 -7.81
N LYS A 210 12.74 -25.66 -7.82
CA LYS A 210 11.72 -25.89 -8.84
C LYS A 210 10.60 -24.83 -8.78
N GLU A 211 10.24 -24.40 -7.58
CA GLU A 211 9.21 -23.37 -7.34
C GLU A 211 9.68 -21.97 -7.74
N LEU A 212 10.94 -21.65 -7.41
CA LEU A 212 11.59 -20.42 -7.86
C LEU A 212 11.68 -20.35 -9.39
N VAL A 213 11.96 -21.47 -10.06
CA VAL A 213 11.90 -21.52 -11.53
C VAL A 213 10.47 -21.39 -12.04
N ARG A 214 9.50 -22.05 -11.40
CA ARG A 214 8.10 -21.97 -11.83
C ARG A 214 7.57 -20.54 -11.78
N ILE A 215 7.76 -19.83 -10.67
CA ILE A 215 7.31 -18.43 -10.57
C ILE A 215 8.01 -17.53 -11.58
N HIS A 216 9.29 -17.80 -11.86
CA HIS A 216 10.00 -17.04 -12.88
C HIS A 216 9.33 -17.19 -14.25
N LEU A 217 8.98 -18.42 -14.62
CA LEU A 217 8.40 -18.75 -15.92
C LEU A 217 6.92 -18.37 -16.05
N GLN A 218 6.14 -18.52 -14.98
CA GLN A 218 4.70 -18.22 -14.99
C GLN A 218 4.41 -16.73 -14.79
N LEU A 219 5.31 -15.98 -14.16
CA LEU A 219 5.04 -14.60 -13.76
C LEU A 219 6.16 -13.63 -14.17
N LEU A 220 7.35 -13.77 -13.61
CA LEU A 220 8.38 -12.72 -13.70
C LEU A 220 8.85 -12.48 -15.14
N CYS A 221 9.04 -13.53 -15.92
CA CYS A 221 9.50 -13.40 -17.30
C CYS A 221 8.43 -12.77 -18.22
N ARG A 222 7.15 -13.06 -17.98
CA ARG A 222 6.03 -12.51 -18.76
C ARG A 222 5.89 -11.02 -18.52
N PHE A 223 5.91 -10.61 -17.26
CA PHE A 223 5.85 -9.20 -16.89
C PHE A 223 7.12 -8.42 -17.26
N LYS A 224 8.25 -9.09 -17.51
CA LYS A 224 9.49 -8.41 -17.98
C LYS A 224 9.35 -7.81 -19.37
N VAL A 225 8.43 -8.32 -20.20
CA VAL A 225 8.28 -7.91 -21.61
C VAL A 225 6.84 -7.61 -22.04
N SER A 226 5.90 -7.65 -21.09
CA SER A 226 4.54 -7.16 -21.29
C SER A 226 4.01 -6.54 -20.00
N VAL A 227 3.40 -5.36 -20.07
CA VAL A 227 2.88 -4.66 -18.89
C VAL A 227 1.65 -5.36 -18.29
N ASP A 228 0.90 -6.10 -19.11
CA ASP A 228 -0.26 -6.91 -18.72
C ASP A 228 0.09 -8.39 -18.42
N GLY A 229 1.36 -8.77 -18.55
CA GLY A 229 1.79 -10.16 -18.34
C GLY A 229 1.39 -11.12 -19.46
N ASN A 230 0.91 -10.64 -20.61
CA ASN A 230 0.53 -11.44 -21.77
C ASN A 230 1.38 -11.10 -23.00
N PRO A 231 2.66 -11.50 -23.03
CA PRO A 231 3.50 -11.26 -24.19
C PRO A 231 2.96 -11.99 -25.42
N ALA A 232 3.15 -11.39 -26.60
CA ALA A 232 2.76 -12.02 -27.86
C ALA A 232 3.46 -13.40 -28.02
N PRO A 233 2.80 -14.41 -28.62
CA PRO A 233 3.36 -15.76 -28.75
C PRO A 233 4.72 -15.81 -29.47
N ASN A 234 4.98 -14.85 -30.36
CA ASN A 234 6.21 -14.69 -31.13
C ASN A 234 7.19 -13.67 -30.53
N ASN A 235 6.98 -13.22 -29.30
CA ASN A 235 7.82 -12.23 -28.65
C ASN A 235 9.28 -12.73 -28.55
N VAL A 236 10.22 -11.88 -28.99
CA VAL A 236 11.64 -12.24 -29.16
C VAL A 236 12.28 -12.68 -27.84
N PHE A 237 11.87 -12.08 -26.72
CA PHE A 237 12.34 -12.47 -25.39
C PHE A 237 11.83 -13.86 -25.02
N MET A 238 10.54 -14.14 -25.16
CA MET A 238 10.00 -15.46 -24.85
C MET A 238 10.63 -16.57 -25.70
N MET A 239 10.88 -16.31 -26.99
CA MET A 239 11.38 -17.31 -27.94
C MET A 239 12.89 -17.59 -27.84
N HIS A 240 13.70 -16.57 -27.50
CA HIS A 240 15.16 -16.70 -27.53
C HIS A 240 15.80 -16.59 -26.15
N TRP A 241 15.23 -15.80 -25.26
CA TRP A 241 15.84 -15.49 -23.97
C TRP A 241 15.51 -16.50 -22.89
N VAL A 242 14.22 -16.76 -22.69
CA VAL A 242 13.74 -17.69 -21.65
C VAL A 242 14.41 -19.07 -21.78
N PRO A 243 14.53 -19.67 -22.99
CA PRO A 243 15.27 -20.92 -23.18
C PRO A 243 16.76 -20.82 -22.77
N CYS A 244 17.45 -19.72 -23.10
CA CYS A 244 18.85 -19.54 -22.72
C CYS A 244 19.03 -19.47 -21.20
N CYS A 245 18.14 -18.78 -20.49
CA CYS A 245 18.21 -18.63 -19.04
C CYS A 245 18.00 -19.95 -18.29
N VAL A 246 17.17 -20.85 -18.80
CA VAL A 246 16.92 -22.14 -18.15
C VAL A 246 17.95 -23.22 -18.51
N GLN A 247 18.67 -23.07 -19.62
CA GLN A 247 19.65 -24.04 -20.11
C GLN A 247 21.09 -23.74 -19.66
N ASP A 248 21.41 -22.49 -19.33
CA ASP A 248 22.72 -22.10 -18.82
C ASP A 248 22.76 -22.15 -17.28
N PRO A 249 23.73 -22.86 -16.66
CA PRO A 249 23.80 -22.98 -15.20
C PRO A 249 23.93 -21.63 -14.46
N LEU A 250 24.70 -20.68 -14.99
CA LEU A 250 24.89 -19.37 -14.35
C LEU A 250 23.59 -18.56 -14.45
N LEU A 251 23.00 -18.48 -15.65
CA LEU A 251 21.76 -17.72 -15.83
C LEU A 251 20.60 -18.33 -15.04
N LEU A 252 20.51 -19.65 -14.94
CA LEU A 252 19.50 -20.31 -14.12
C LEU A 252 19.72 -20.01 -12.64
N GLN A 253 20.96 -19.98 -12.17
CA GLN A 253 21.26 -19.59 -10.80
C GLN A 253 20.88 -18.13 -10.51
N ILE A 254 21.03 -17.24 -11.50
CA ILE A 254 20.55 -15.85 -11.41
C ILE A 254 19.02 -15.83 -11.38
N VAL A 255 18.34 -16.63 -12.21
CA VAL A 255 16.88 -16.80 -12.14
C VAL A 255 16.42 -17.21 -10.75
N LEU A 256 17.11 -18.17 -10.12
CA LEU A 256 16.83 -18.57 -8.74
C LEU A 256 17.06 -17.40 -7.77
N PHE A 257 18.13 -16.63 -7.93
CA PHE A 257 18.41 -15.45 -7.11
C PHE A 257 17.35 -14.37 -7.26
N THR A 258 17.04 -13.92 -8.49
CA THR A 258 16.02 -12.90 -8.75
C THR A 258 14.65 -13.34 -8.23
N SER A 259 14.29 -14.61 -8.42
CA SER A 259 13.02 -15.17 -7.92
C SER A 259 13.02 -15.31 -6.40
N ALA A 260 14.18 -15.58 -5.79
CA ALA A 260 14.34 -15.60 -4.35
C ALA A 260 14.29 -14.18 -3.76
N CYS A 261 14.84 -13.16 -4.42
CA CYS A 261 14.65 -11.76 -4.04
C CYS A 261 13.17 -11.40 -4.08
N PHE A 262 12.47 -11.75 -5.16
CA PHE A 262 11.03 -11.58 -5.26
C PHE A 262 10.30 -12.31 -4.13
N PHE A 263 10.56 -13.60 -3.90
CA PHE A 263 9.92 -14.37 -2.83
C PHE A 263 10.28 -13.90 -1.41
N SER A 264 11.49 -13.39 -1.22
CA SER A 264 11.92 -12.84 0.06
C SER A 264 11.22 -11.51 0.31
N GLU A 265 11.14 -10.66 -0.70
CA GLU A 265 10.35 -9.44 -0.63
C GLU A 265 8.89 -9.78 -0.37
N THR A 266 8.37 -10.80 -1.06
CA THR A 266 6.99 -11.24 -0.89
C THR A 266 6.71 -12.04 0.38
N GLY A 267 7.69 -12.22 1.28
CA GLY A 267 7.49 -12.94 2.54
C GLY A 267 7.38 -14.46 2.46
N HIS A 268 7.57 -15.05 1.28
CA HIS A 268 7.42 -16.50 1.07
C HIS A 268 8.70 -17.28 1.44
N ILE A 269 9.86 -16.61 1.48
CA ILE A 269 11.12 -17.22 1.91
C ILE A 269 11.95 -16.24 2.77
N PRO A 270 12.84 -16.72 3.66
CA PRO A 270 13.76 -15.87 4.40
C PRO A 270 14.77 -15.12 3.50
N LYS A 271 15.14 -13.88 3.85
CA LYS A 271 16.19 -13.07 3.19
C LYS A 271 17.54 -13.80 3.12
N THR A 272 17.83 -14.63 4.11
CA THR A 272 19.02 -15.49 4.13
C THR A 272 19.08 -16.45 2.94
N LEU A 273 17.93 -16.93 2.44
CA LEU A 273 17.90 -17.80 1.26
C LEU A 273 18.24 -17.03 -0.02
N ALA A 274 17.74 -15.80 -0.18
CA ALA A 274 18.14 -14.92 -1.28
C ALA A 274 19.65 -14.61 -1.24
N LEU A 275 20.21 -14.36 -0.05
CA LEU A 275 21.65 -14.15 0.13
C LEU A 275 22.49 -15.40 -0.21
N LEU A 276 21.99 -16.61 0.07
CA LEU A 276 22.65 -17.85 -0.34
C LEU A 276 22.70 -17.98 -1.87
N HIS A 277 21.58 -17.69 -2.55
CA HIS A 277 21.57 -17.66 -4.02
C HIS A 277 22.49 -16.57 -4.56
N LYS A 278 22.52 -15.36 -3.97
CA LYS A 278 23.46 -14.26 -4.31
C LYS A 278 24.92 -14.72 -4.21
N GLY A 279 25.30 -15.33 -3.08
CA GLY A 279 26.65 -15.85 -2.87
C GLY A 279 27.04 -16.91 -3.90
N LYS A 280 26.09 -17.78 -4.29
CA LYS A 280 26.32 -18.77 -5.34
C LYS A 280 26.50 -18.14 -6.73
N VAL A 281 25.69 -17.15 -7.08
CA VAL A 281 25.85 -16.36 -8.33
C VAL A 281 27.24 -15.74 -8.37
N TYR A 282 27.67 -15.06 -7.29
CA TYR A 282 28.99 -14.44 -7.23
C TYR A 282 30.13 -15.46 -7.36
N SER A 283 30.01 -16.61 -6.71
CA SER A 283 31.00 -17.69 -6.88
C SER A 283 31.10 -18.16 -8.33
N MET A 284 29.99 -18.29 -9.04
CA MET A 284 29.96 -18.74 -10.44
C MET A 284 30.46 -17.66 -11.40
N LEU A 285 30.08 -16.39 -11.20
CA LEU A 285 30.62 -15.26 -11.96
C LEU A 285 32.13 -15.14 -11.79
N ASN A 286 32.63 -15.20 -10.55
CA ASN A 286 34.06 -15.15 -10.27
C ASN A 286 34.85 -16.29 -10.93
N GLN A 287 34.23 -17.47 -11.06
CA GLN A 287 34.84 -18.58 -11.80
C GLN A 287 34.93 -18.28 -13.30
N GLN A 288 33.86 -17.76 -13.91
CA GLN A 288 33.87 -17.39 -15.34
C GLN A 288 34.82 -16.22 -15.63
N LEU A 289 34.89 -15.23 -14.75
CA LEU A 289 35.78 -14.08 -14.89
C LEU A 289 37.28 -14.44 -14.79
N ARG A 290 37.62 -15.56 -14.13
CA ARG A 290 39.00 -16.08 -14.07
C ARG A 290 39.39 -16.87 -15.30
N ASP A 291 38.43 -17.32 -16.10
CA ASP A 291 38.68 -18.07 -17.33
C ASP A 291 38.77 -17.09 -18.52
N PRO A 292 39.95 -16.93 -19.14
CA PRO A 292 40.12 -16.02 -20.27
C PRO A 292 39.19 -16.31 -21.45
N ALA A 293 38.71 -17.54 -21.59
CA ALA A 293 37.79 -17.94 -22.66
C ALA A 293 36.31 -17.64 -22.34
N ALA A 294 35.96 -17.45 -21.07
CA ALA A 294 34.58 -17.26 -20.60
C ALA A 294 34.27 -15.84 -20.09
N GLN A 295 35.28 -15.09 -19.64
CA GLN A 295 35.15 -13.76 -19.03
C GLN A 295 34.46 -12.71 -19.90
N THR A 296 34.39 -12.89 -21.22
CA THR A 296 33.68 -12.01 -22.16
C THR A 296 32.66 -12.77 -23.02
N SER A 297 32.23 -13.94 -22.56
CA SER A 297 31.14 -14.68 -23.18
C SER A 297 29.80 -13.94 -23.02
N ASP A 298 28.87 -14.16 -23.96
CA ASP A 298 27.54 -13.54 -23.90
C ASP A 298 26.82 -13.89 -22.58
N THR A 299 26.96 -15.14 -22.11
CA THR A 299 26.43 -15.60 -20.81
C THR A 299 27.00 -14.79 -19.64
N CYS A 300 28.32 -14.59 -19.59
CA CYS A 300 28.94 -13.87 -18.48
C CYS A 300 28.56 -12.39 -18.49
N ILE A 301 28.61 -11.74 -19.67
CA ILE A 301 28.21 -10.34 -19.85
C ILE A 301 26.76 -10.15 -19.44
N LEU A 302 25.91 -11.07 -19.86
CA LEU A 302 24.52 -11.08 -19.47
C LEU A 302 24.34 -11.26 -17.96
N GLY A 303 25.02 -12.22 -17.36
CA GLY A 303 24.94 -12.44 -15.92
C GLY A 303 25.28 -11.17 -15.14
N VAL A 304 26.32 -10.44 -15.56
CA VAL A 304 26.69 -9.15 -14.97
C VAL A 304 25.62 -8.08 -15.24
N ALA A 305 25.07 -7.99 -16.45
CA ALA A 305 23.99 -7.05 -16.78
C ALA A 305 22.70 -7.31 -15.97
N GLN A 306 22.37 -8.57 -15.67
CA GLN A 306 21.26 -8.91 -14.79
C GLN A 306 21.59 -8.57 -13.33
N MET A 307 22.84 -8.73 -12.90
CA MET A 307 23.26 -8.28 -11.57
C MET A 307 23.22 -6.75 -11.41
N VAL A 308 23.46 -5.98 -12.47
CA VAL A 308 23.25 -4.51 -12.45
C VAL A 308 21.79 -4.21 -12.09
N ILE A 309 20.81 -4.79 -12.80
CA ILE A 309 19.41 -4.48 -12.54
C ILE A 309 18.93 -5.04 -11.19
N ASP A 310 19.36 -6.24 -10.80
CA ASP A 310 19.02 -6.82 -9.50
C ASP A 310 19.60 -5.97 -8.35
N SER A 311 20.81 -5.41 -8.51
CA SER A 311 21.38 -4.48 -7.53
C SER A 311 20.66 -3.13 -7.50
N TRP A 312 20.04 -2.68 -8.60
CA TRP A 312 19.21 -1.48 -8.60
C TRP A 312 17.88 -1.68 -7.85
N TYR A 313 17.33 -2.89 -7.86
CA TYR A 313 16.12 -3.24 -7.12
C TYR A 313 16.37 -3.57 -5.63
N TRP A 314 17.38 -4.40 -5.35
CA TRP A 314 17.57 -5.06 -4.04
C TRP A 314 18.99 -4.91 -3.46
N GLY A 315 19.90 -4.22 -4.15
CA GLY A 315 21.32 -4.13 -3.77
C GLY A 315 21.75 -2.76 -3.25
N ALA A 316 23.01 -2.68 -2.83
CA ALA A 316 23.65 -1.42 -2.47
C ALA A 316 24.11 -0.66 -3.72
N THR A 317 24.13 0.68 -3.64
CA THR A 317 24.68 1.55 -4.70
C THR A 317 26.12 1.15 -5.09
N ALA A 318 26.93 0.73 -4.12
CA ALA A 318 28.29 0.28 -4.39
C ALA A 318 28.34 -1.00 -5.23
N ASP A 319 27.47 -1.99 -4.97
CA ASP A 319 27.36 -3.22 -5.76
C ASP A 319 26.96 -2.88 -7.19
N LEU A 320 25.95 -2.02 -7.36
CA LEU A 320 25.46 -1.54 -8.66
C LEU A 320 26.60 -0.89 -9.47
N ASN A 321 27.30 0.07 -8.89
CA ASN A 321 28.39 0.79 -9.55
C ASN A 321 29.54 -0.15 -9.94
N THR A 322 29.85 -1.13 -9.08
CA THR A 322 30.88 -2.14 -9.34
C THR A 322 30.48 -3.02 -10.54
N HIS A 323 29.23 -3.47 -10.59
CA HIS A 323 28.74 -4.26 -11.72
C HIS A 323 28.71 -3.44 -13.02
N ILE A 324 28.31 -2.17 -12.99
CA ILE A 324 28.36 -1.27 -14.16
C ILE A 324 29.79 -1.11 -14.67
N LEU A 325 30.74 -0.87 -13.77
CA LEU A 325 32.15 -0.71 -14.15
C LEU A 325 32.71 -1.97 -14.79
N GLY A 326 32.45 -3.14 -14.19
CA GLY A 326 32.84 -4.43 -14.75
C GLY A 326 32.20 -4.67 -16.12
N LEU A 327 30.91 -4.39 -16.27
CA LEU A 327 30.18 -4.53 -17.52
C LEU A 327 30.79 -3.69 -18.64
N LYS A 328 31.13 -2.42 -18.37
CA LYS A 328 31.80 -1.53 -19.32
C LYS A 328 33.13 -2.11 -19.81
N GLN A 329 33.94 -2.64 -18.89
CA GLN A 329 35.23 -3.26 -19.22
C GLN A 329 35.04 -4.51 -20.10
N MET A 330 34.08 -5.37 -19.76
CA MET A 330 33.79 -6.57 -20.54
C MET A 330 33.35 -6.23 -21.97
N ILE A 331 32.49 -5.21 -22.14
CA ILE A 331 32.05 -4.73 -23.46
C ILE A 331 33.23 -4.17 -24.27
N ALA A 332 34.09 -3.37 -23.63
CA ALA A 332 35.28 -2.83 -24.29
C ALA A 332 36.25 -3.94 -24.75
N MET A 333 36.47 -4.95 -23.91
CA MET A 333 37.26 -6.13 -24.27
C MET A 333 36.64 -6.94 -25.42
N ARG A 334 35.31 -6.88 -25.58
CA ARG A 334 34.62 -7.50 -26.70
C ARG A 334 34.68 -6.71 -28.01
N GLY A 335 35.13 -5.45 -27.96
CA GLY A 335 35.16 -4.56 -29.12
C GLY A 335 33.90 -3.72 -29.30
N GLY A 336 33.05 -3.60 -28.27
CA GLY A 336 31.87 -2.73 -28.26
C GLY A 336 30.53 -3.47 -28.34
N LEU A 337 29.43 -2.70 -28.24
CA LEU A 337 28.06 -3.24 -28.15
C LEU A 337 27.59 -3.97 -29.43
N ASN A 338 28.13 -3.63 -30.60
CA ASN A 338 27.76 -4.30 -31.86
C ASN A 338 28.32 -5.73 -31.97
N GLU A 339 29.31 -6.09 -31.14
CA GLU A 339 29.96 -7.40 -31.15
C GLU A 339 29.33 -8.42 -30.20
N LEU A 340 28.33 -8.01 -29.41
CA LEU A 340 27.61 -8.87 -28.48
C LEU A 340 26.61 -9.78 -29.22
N GLY A 341 26.38 -10.99 -28.68
CA GLY A 341 25.53 -12.00 -29.29
C GLY A 341 24.02 -11.81 -29.11
N LEU A 342 23.27 -12.91 -29.25
CA LEU A 342 21.80 -12.97 -29.12
C LEU A 342 21.05 -12.02 -30.07
N HIS A 343 21.52 -11.89 -31.31
CA HIS A 343 20.89 -11.03 -32.34
C HIS A 343 20.68 -9.57 -31.88
N GLY A 344 21.62 -9.04 -31.09
CA GLY A 344 21.57 -7.67 -30.57
C GLY A 344 20.69 -7.49 -29.34
N PHE A 345 19.97 -8.53 -28.88
CA PHE A 345 19.12 -8.47 -27.69
C PHE A 345 19.91 -8.08 -26.43
N LEU A 346 21.13 -8.62 -26.28
CA LEU A 346 22.00 -8.33 -25.13
C LEU A 346 22.34 -6.84 -25.07
N SER A 347 22.73 -6.25 -26.20
CA SER A 347 23.04 -4.83 -26.32
C SER A 347 21.83 -3.95 -26.02
N LYS A 348 20.66 -4.32 -26.55
CA LYS A 348 19.39 -3.61 -26.27
C LYS A 348 19.05 -3.61 -24.79
N THR A 349 19.15 -4.77 -24.13
CA THR A 349 18.83 -4.92 -22.70
C THR A 349 19.76 -4.08 -21.82
N ILE A 350 21.08 -4.11 -22.11
CA ILE A 350 22.08 -3.32 -21.38
C ILE A 350 21.76 -1.81 -21.49
N ILE A 351 21.50 -1.33 -22.71
CA ILE A 351 21.16 0.07 -22.93
C ILE A 351 19.82 0.42 -22.28
N ILE A 352 18.79 -0.42 -22.41
CA ILE A 352 17.47 -0.18 -21.79
C ILE A 352 17.60 -0.04 -20.28
N HIS A 353 18.30 -0.96 -19.61
CA HIS A 353 18.52 -0.87 -18.17
C HIS A 353 19.24 0.43 -17.78
N ASP A 354 20.30 0.79 -18.50
CA ASP A 354 21.07 2.00 -18.25
C ASP A 354 20.22 3.27 -18.39
N VAL A 355 19.44 3.39 -19.47
CA VAL A 355 18.61 4.59 -19.71
C VAL A 355 17.40 4.65 -18.78
N VAL A 356 16.78 3.51 -18.44
CA VAL A 356 15.64 3.49 -17.51
C VAL A 356 16.09 3.89 -16.11
N MET A 357 17.24 3.39 -15.65
CA MET A 357 17.82 3.82 -14.38
C MET A 357 18.10 5.33 -14.37
N ALA A 358 18.69 5.86 -15.43
CA ALA A 358 18.99 7.27 -15.57
C ALA A 358 17.72 8.14 -15.54
N LEU A 359 16.72 7.77 -16.32
CA LEU A 359 15.43 8.47 -16.40
C LEU A 359 14.66 8.42 -15.07
N ALA A 360 14.68 7.27 -14.39
CA ALA A 360 14.03 7.10 -13.10
C ALA A 360 14.64 7.98 -12.01
N HIS A 361 15.94 8.27 -12.09
CA HIS A 361 16.67 9.08 -11.12
C HIS A 361 16.94 10.50 -11.60
N GLU A 362 16.48 10.90 -12.80
CA GLU A 362 16.76 12.21 -13.40
C GLU A 362 18.28 12.55 -13.42
N ILE A 363 19.10 11.56 -13.80
CA ILE A 363 20.56 11.65 -13.92
C ILE A 363 21.04 11.29 -15.34
N GLU A 364 22.33 11.50 -15.63
CA GLU A 364 22.91 11.05 -16.90
C GLU A 364 23.09 9.50 -16.94
N PRO A 365 22.84 8.85 -18.09
CA PRO A 365 23.14 7.44 -18.27
C PRO A 365 24.63 7.13 -18.09
N SER A 366 24.97 5.89 -17.77
CA SER A 366 26.37 5.48 -17.61
C SER A 366 26.99 4.90 -18.88
N ILE A 367 26.20 4.28 -19.75
CA ILE A 367 26.65 3.56 -20.94
C ILE A 367 26.17 4.29 -22.21
N TYR A 368 24.88 4.59 -22.30
CA TYR A 368 24.29 5.25 -23.46
C TYR A 368 24.88 6.65 -23.66
N GLY A 369 25.27 6.95 -24.91
CA GLY A 369 25.84 8.25 -25.29
C GLY A 369 27.34 8.41 -25.03
N PHE A 370 28.00 7.42 -24.42
CA PHE A 370 29.46 7.43 -24.23
C PHE A 370 30.21 6.87 -25.45
N PRO A 371 31.35 7.46 -25.85
CA PRO A 371 32.17 6.95 -26.94
C PRO A 371 32.59 5.49 -26.71
N GLY A 372 32.48 4.64 -27.73
CA GLY A 372 32.82 3.21 -27.68
C GLY A 372 31.67 2.29 -27.25
N PHE A 373 30.50 2.86 -26.92
CA PHE A 373 29.27 2.15 -26.60
C PHE A 373 28.16 2.41 -27.63
N GLU A 374 28.52 2.71 -28.88
CA GLU A 374 27.56 2.91 -29.96
C GLU A 374 26.92 1.59 -30.38
N PHE A 375 25.60 1.59 -30.56
CA PHE A 375 24.83 0.44 -31.04
C PHE A 375 23.84 0.88 -32.12
N THR A 376 23.70 0.07 -33.16
CA THR A 376 22.73 0.33 -34.25
C THR A 376 21.94 -0.93 -34.54
N ASP A 377 20.61 -0.83 -34.47
CA ASP A 377 19.71 -1.85 -34.97
C ASP A 377 19.27 -1.48 -36.41
N PRO A 378 19.51 -2.33 -37.42
CA PRO A 378 19.10 -2.05 -38.79
C PRO A 378 17.58 -2.23 -39.04
N ILE A 379 16.85 -2.87 -38.13
CA ILE A 379 15.41 -3.12 -38.28
C ILE A 379 14.67 -1.83 -37.99
N MET A 380 13.79 -1.39 -38.90
CA MET A 380 12.86 -0.27 -38.71
C MET A 380 11.43 -0.77 -38.90
N ILE A 381 10.53 -0.41 -37.99
CA ILE A 381 9.12 -0.85 -37.99
C ILE A 381 8.23 0.38 -38.24
N PRO A 382 7.16 0.25 -39.04
CA PRO A 382 6.23 1.35 -39.30
C PRO A 382 5.49 1.81 -38.04
N PHE A 383 4.88 3.00 -38.14
CA PHE A 383 4.05 3.57 -37.07
C PHE A 383 2.93 2.62 -36.65
N HIS A 384 2.77 2.47 -35.33
CA HIS A 384 1.65 1.81 -34.68
C HIS A 384 1.02 2.78 -33.69
N ALA A 385 -0.31 2.95 -33.73
CA ALA A 385 -1.01 3.92 -32.86
C ALA A 385 -0.70 3.70 -31.37
N ALA A 386 -0.60 2.44 -30.92
CA ALA A 386 -0.25 2.05 -29.54
C ALA A 386 1.07 2.66 -29.02
N LEU A 387 2.02 2.94 -29.92
CA LEU A 387 3.33 3.49 -29.61
C LEU A 387 3.32 5.03 -29.57
N ASN A 388 2.20 5.67 -29.90
CA ASN A 388 2.09 7.11 -29.97
C ASN A 388 2.29 7.74 -28.58
N THR A 389 3.09 8.81 -28.51
CA THR A 389 3.50 9.42 -27.24
C THR A 389 3.76 10.93 -27.42
N PRO A 390 3.58 11.77 -26.38
CA PRO A 390 3.96 13.18 -26.44
C PRO A 390 5.47 13.43 -26.64
N LEU A 391 6.30 12.38 -26.54
CA LEU A 391 7.77 12.45 -26.65
C LEU A 391 8.33 12.17 -28.06
N ILE A 392 7.47 11.84 -29.02
CA ILE A 392 7.84 11.63 -30.43
C ILE A 392 7.14 12.67 -31.30
N PHE A 393 7.86 13.18 -32.29
CA PHE A 393 7.41 14.27 -33.17
C PHE A 393 7.33 13.81 -34.63
N GLY A 394 6.50 14.48 -35.43
CA GLY A 394 6.28 14.13 -36.84
C GLY A 394 5.37 12.92 -37.06
N TRP A 395 4.78 12.38 -35.99
CA TRP A 395 3.76 11.34 -36.03
C TRP A 395 2.35 11.95 -36.09
N PRO A 396 1.32 11.18 -36.48
CA PRO A 396 -0.07 11.66 -36.45
C PRO A 396 -0.46 12.25 -35.09
N SER A 397 -1.32 13.28 -35.13
CA SER A 397 -1.89 13.88 -33.92
C SER A 397 -2.68 12.84 -33.13
N PHE A 398 -2.76 13.01 -31.82
CA PHE A 398 -3.63 12.17 -31.00
C PHE A 398 -5.09 12.33 -31.39
N GLU A 399 -5.49 13.53 -31.84
CA GLU A 399 -6.82 13.76 -32.41
C GLU A 399 -7.07 12.87 -33.66
N GLY A 400 -6.06 12.76 -34.54
CA GLY A 400 -6.13 11.91 -35.73
C GLY A 400 -6.12 10.40 -35.43
N CYS A 401 -5.64 9.99 -34.25
CA CYS A 401 -5.63 8.60 -33.79
C CYS A 401 -6.63 8.32 -32.66
N ALA A 402 -7.51 9.26 -32.31
CA ALA A 402 -8.35 9.18 -31.12
C ALA A 402 -9.25 7.94 -31.13
N ASN A 403 -9.83 7.59 -32.28
CA ASN A 403 -10.67 6.39 -32.41
C ASN A 403 -9.88 5.09 -32.19
N SER A 404 -8.67 4.99 -32.74
CA SER A 404 -7.82 3.78 -32.59
C SER A 404 -7.31 3.61 -31.16
N LEU A 405 -7.11 4.72 -30.44
CA LEU A 405 -6.66 4.73 -29.04
C LEU A 405 -7.82 4.81 -28.04
N GLN A 406 -9.08 4.86 -28.52
CA GLN A 406 -10.29 5.03 -27.71
C GLN A 406 -10.24 6.26 -26.78
N LEU A 407 -9.66 7.36 -27.26
CA LEU A 407 -9.49 8.60 -26.49
C LEU A 407 -10.66 9.56 -26.68
N HIS A 408 -11.05 10.23 -25.61
CA HIS A 408 -11.93 11.39 -25.68
C HIS A 408 -11.22 12.56 -26.40
N PRO A 409 -11.92 13.40 -27.19
CA PRO A 409 -11.32 14.53 -27.89
C PRO A 409 -10.54 15.48 -26.97
N SER A 410 -11.02 15.72 -25.74
CA SER A 410 -10.29 16.52 -24.75
C SER A 410 -8.98 15.86 -24.33
N THR A 411 -8.96 14.55 -24.13
CA THR A 411 -7.74 13.79 -23.80
C THR A 411 -6.73 13.89 -24.93
N ALA A 412 -7.17 13.66 -26.17
CA ALA A 412 -6.35 13.78 -27.36
C ALA A 412 -5.75 15.19 -27.51
N LYS A 413 -6.57 16.23 -27.30
CA LYS A 413 -6.12 17.62 -27.35
C LYS A 413 -5.06 17.92 -26.29
N ILE A 414 -5.24 17.48 -25.04
CA ILE A 414 -4.24 17.66 -23.98
C ILE A 414 -2.90 17.05 -24.40
N LEU A 415 -2.92 15.84 -24.95
CA LEU A 415 -1.70 15.14 -25.37
C LEU A 415 -0.99 15.85 -26.54
N ASP A 416 -1.73 16.36 -27.52
CA ASP A 416 -1.15 17.14 -28.64
C ASP A 416 -0.59 18.50 -28.16
N ASP A 417 -1.28 19.19 -27.25
CA ASP A 417 -0.81 20.46 -26.68
C ASP A 417 0.47 20.26 -25.83
N VAL A 418 0.53 19.19 -25.03
CA VAL A 418 1.74 18.82 -24.27
C VAL A 418 2.88 18.43 -25.22
N ARG A 419 2.61 17.64 -26.27
CA ARG A 419 3.60 17.31 -27.30
C ARG A 419 4.20 18.57 -27.93
N TYR A 420 3.36 19.54 -28.28
CA TYR A 420 3.80 20.82 -28.80
C TYR A 420 4.70 21.57 -27.81
N LEU A 421 4.32 21.61 -26.53
CA LEU A 421 5.12 22.24 -25.49
C LEU A 421 6.49 21.57 -25.32
N ILE A 422 6.54 20.23 -25.25
CA ILE A 422 7.80 19.49 -25.15
C ILE A 422 8.68 19.74 -26.37
N ASN A 423 8.10 19.76 -27.59
CA ASN A 423 8.83 20.08 -28.81
C ASN A 423 9.48 21.48 -28.75
N LYS A 424 8.80 22.46 -28.16
CA LYS A 424 9.37 23.80 -27.96
C LYS A 424 10.57 23.81 -27.02
N VAL A 425 10.56 22.97 -25.98
CA VAL A 425 11.70 22.82 -25.07
C VAL A 425 12.89 22.20 -25.80
N ILE A 426 12.69 21.06 -26.47
CA ILE A 426 13.80 20.32 -27.08
C ILE A 426 14.35 20.97 -28.37
N ALA A 427 13.61 21.89 -28.97
CA ALA A 427 14.04 22.70 -30.12
C ALA A 427 14.91 23.92 -29.71
N LEU A 428 15.05 24.18 -28.40
CA LEU A 428 15.98 25.21 -27.91
C LEU A 428 17.42 24.85 -28.26
N PRO A 429 18.29 25.85 -28.52
CA PRO A 429 19.73 25.62 -28.61
C PRO A 429 20.28 25.13 -27.27
N GLU A 430 21.47 24.52 -27.28
CA GLU A 430 22.13 23.98 -26.07
C GLU A 430 22.28 25.03 -24.95
N TYR A 431 22.47 26.29 -25.32
CA TYR A 431 22.53 27.44 -24.42
C TYR A 431 21.46 28.48 -24.79
N PRO A 432 20.21 28.30 -24.36
CA PRO A 432 19.11 29.20 -24.71
C PRO A 432 19.22 30.53 -23.98
N THR A 433 18.86 31.61 -24.67
CA THR A 433 18.78 32.95 -24.06
C THR A 433 17.67 33.03 -23.01
N LYS A 434 17.77 33.99 -22.08
CA LYS A 434 16.70 34.25 -21.09
C LYS A 434 15.34 34.51 -21.75
N SER A 435 15.32 35.14 -22.92
CA SER A 435 14.10 35.42 -23.68
C SER A 435 13.46 34.15 -24.24
N GLU A 436 14.26 33.23 -24.79
CA GLU A 436 13.79 31.95 -25.33
C GLU A 436 13.23 31.06 -24.22
N ASN A 437 13.92 30.95 -23.08
CA ASN A 437 13.41 30.24 -21.92
C ASN A 437 12.08 30.83 -21.42
N LYS A 438 11.98 32.16 -21.32
CA LYS A 438 10.75 32.84 -20.87
C LYS A 438 9.55 32.55 -21.78
N LYS A 439 9.75 32.45 -23.10
CA LYS A 439 8.67 32.11 -24.05
C LYS A 439 8.10 30.72 -23.78
N VAL A 440 8.97 29.73 -23.56
CA VAL A 440 8.57 28.34 -23.27
C VAL A 440 7.88 28.23 -21.90
N MET A 441 8.44 28.88 -20.87
CA MET A 441 7.84 28.93 -19.53
C MET A 441 6.45 29.60 -19.55
N THR A 442 6.28 30.67 -20.33
CA THR A 442 4.99 31.35 -20.50
C THR A 442 3.97 30.43 -21.18
N ALA A 443 4.36 29.72 -22.23
CA ALA A 443 3.50 28.73 -22.89
C ALA A 443 3.08 27.60 -21.92
N ALA A 444 3.99 27.13 -21.07
CA ALA A 444 3.69 26.13 -20.05
C ALA A 444 2.67 26.64 -19.01
N GLY A 445 2.80 27.89 -18.56
CA GLY A 445 1.85 28.51 -17.63
C GLY A 445 0.44 28.66 -18.21
N LEU A 446 0.34 29.07 -19.47
CA LEU A 446 -0.93 29.18 -20.19
C LEU A 446 -1.60 27.79 -20.34
N LEU A 447 -0.82 26.78 -20.77
CA LEU A 447 -1.34 25.42 -20.91
C LEU A 447 -1.78 24.82 -19.58
N ARG A 448 -1.01 25.03 -18.50
CA ARG A 448 -1.36 24.59 -17.15
C ARG A 448 -2.72 25.14 -16.73
N ASN A 449 -2.94 26.44 -16.88
CA ASN A 449 -4.19 27.08 -16.45
C ASN A 449 -5.37 26.57 -17.29
N TYR A 450 -5.19 26.47 -18.61
CA TYR A 450 -6.20 25.89 -19.50
C TYR A 450 -6.61 24.47 -19.09
N ILE A 451 -5.67 23.59 -18.76
CA ILE A 451 -5.94 22.22 -18.32
C ILE A 451 -6.57 22.19 -16.91
N ALA A 452 -6.14 23.09 -16.01
CA ALA A 452 -6.68 23.18 -14.66
C ALA A 452 -8.16 23.59 -14.64
N ASP A 453 -8.57 24.46 -15.58
CA ASP A 453 -9.97 24.91 -15.72
C ASP A 453 -10.90 23.85 -16.34
N MET A 454 -10.34 22.77 -16.91
CA MET A 454 -11.15 21.65 -17.39
C MET A 454 -11.73 20.82 -16.23
N PRO A 455 -12.89 20.17 -16.43
CA PRO A 455 -13.49 19.27 -15.43
C PRO A 455 -12.52 18.20 -14.94
N ALA A 456 -12.65 17.80 -13.68
CA ALA A 456 -11.84 16.74 -13.10
C ALA A 456 -12.07 15.38 -13.78
N ASP A 457 -13.30 15.16 -14.26
CA ASP A 457 -13.76 13.94 -14.91
C ASP A 457 -13.99 14.15 -16.41
N THR A 458 -14.08 13.06 -17.16
CA THR A 458 -14.24 13.10 -18.62
C THR A 458 -15.47 13.95 -18.99
N PRO A 459 -15.30 15.05 -19.75
CA PRO A 459 -16.41 15.88 -20.17
C PRO A 459 -17.44 15.09 -20.98
N ALA A 460 -18.72 15.44 -20.85
CA ALA A 460 -19.75 14.89 -21.74
C ALA A 460 -19.46 15.32 -23.19
N ARG A 461 -19.56 14.39 -24.15
CA ARG A 461 -19.48 14.74 -25.57
C ARG A 461 -20.70 15.59 -25.94
N ASP A 462 -20.45 16.80 -26.42
CA ASP A 462 -21.50 17.63 -27.02
C ASP A 462 -22.07 16.89 -28.23
N ASN A 463 -23.37 16.59 -28.19
CA ASN A 463 -24.08 15.98 -29.30
C ASN A 463 -24.09 17.00 -30.46
N PRO A 464 -23.53 16.72 -31.65
CA PRO A 464 -23.37 17.70 -32.72
C PRO A 464 -24.69 18.33 -33.22
N ASN A 465 -25.84 17.80 -32.81
CA ASN A 465 -27.17 18.25 -33.25
C ASN A 465 -27.81 19.37 -32.41
N SER A 466 -27.18 19.89 -31.34
CA SER A 466 -27.85 20.88 -30.46
C SER A 466 -27.46 22.35 -30.67
N ARG A 467 -26.75 22.70 -31.75
CA ARG A 467 -26.45 24.11 -32.07
C ARG A 467 -26.74 24.41 -33.54
N THR A 468 -27.92 24.94 -33.83
CA THR A 468 -28.10 26.11 -34.72
C THR A 468 -29.57 26.53 -34.75
N ASN A 469 -29.89 27.64 -34.09
CA ASN A 469 -31.08 28.43 -34.38
C ASN A 469 -30.70 29.91 -34.27
N SER A 470 -30.22 30.49 -35.37
CA SER A 470 -30.43 31.91 -35.76
C SER A 470 -29.56 32.30 -36.97
N ALA A 471 -30.23 32.61 -38.09
CA ALA A 471 -29.93 33.57 -39.18
C ALA A 471 -28.49 33.64 -39.78
N ALA A 472 -28.23 33.72 -41.09
CA ALA A 472 -29.01 34.25 -42.20
C ALA A 472 -28.45 33.81 -43.59
N THR A 473 -29.34 33.86 -44.59
CA THR A 473 -29.14 34.19 -46.03
C THR A 473 -28.35 33.25 -46.97
N SER A 474 -29.11 32.71 -47.93
CA SER A 474 -28.75 32.12 -49.24
C SER A 474 -28.06 33.14 -50.20
N PRO A 475 -27.47 32.78 -51.38
CA PRO A 475 -28.07 31.91 -52.41
C PRO A 475 -27.18 30.99 -53.30
N LYS A 476 -27.82 29.90 -53.78
CA LYS A 476 -27.75 29.18 -55.09
C LYS A 476 -26.40 28.74 -55.72
N SER A 477 -26.27 27.44 -56.03
CA SER A 477 -26.49 26.86 -57.39
C SER A 477 -26.08 25.36 -57.49
N THR A 478 -26.97 24.54 -58.11
CA THR A 478 -26.80 23.38 -59.05
C THR A 478 -25.64 22.36 -58.84
N GLU A 479 -25.76 21.03 -58.97
CA GLU A 479 -26.62 20.15 -59.78
C GLU A 479 -26.40 18.66 -59.40
N GLU A 480 -27.47 17.87 -59.53
CA GLU A 480 -27.64 16.45 -59.93
C GLU A 480 -26.73 15.27 -59.49
N GLY A 481 -27.41 14.19 -59.03
CA GLY A 481 -26.91 12.80 -59.02
C GLY A 481 -27.78 11.82 -58.20
N GLN A 482 -28.71 11.10 -58.86
CA GLN A 482 -29.73 10.20 -58.28
C GLN A 482 -29.20 8.77 -57.89
N SER A 483 -29.57 8.30 -56.68
CA SER A 483 -30.19 6.99 -56.22
C SER A 483 -29.97 5.64 -56.95
N PRO A 484 -30.33 4.43 -56.41
CA PRO A 484 -30.90 4.06 -55.08
C PRO A 484 -30.37 2.73 -54.43
N ASP A 485 -30.85 2.48 -53.19
CA ASP A 485 -31.42 1.20 -52.67
C ASP A 485 -30.72 0.31 -51.61
N SER A 486 -31.56 0.00 -50.60
CA SER A 486 -31.58 -1.13 -49.64
C SER A 486 -30.67 -1.02 -48.39
N LEU A 487 -31.10 -1.22 -47.14
CA LEU A 487 -32.34 -1.69 -46.50
C LEU A 487 -32.35 -1.18 -45.04
N ARG A 488 -33.54 -0.97 -44.48
CA ARG A 488 -33.81 -0.61 -43.07
C ARG A 488 -33.58 -1.77 -42.10
N SER A 489 -32.99 -1.45 -40.94
CA SER A 489 -33.23 -2.01 -39.58
C SER A 489 -32.35 -1.18 -38.64
N ASP A 490 -32.69 -0.72 -37.45
CA ASP A 490 -33.83 -0.83 -36.56
C ASP A 490 -33.63 0.31 -35.53
N GLU A 491 -34.70 0.82 -34.92
CA GLU A 491 -34.57 1.71 -33.76
C GLU A 491 -34.08 0.89 -32.55
N SER A 492 -32.89 1.18 -32.01
CA SER A 492 -32.53 0.69 -30.67
C SER A 492 -31.42 1.50 -29.99
N SER A 493 -31.80 2.15 -28.87
CA SER A 493 -30.96 2.59 -27.73
C SER A 493 -29.97 3.75 -27.94
N PRO A 494 -29.93 4.77 -27.04
CA PRO A 494 -28.78 5.66 -26.96
C PRO A 494 -27.57 4.80 -26.53
N SER A 495 -26.52 4.75 -27.35
CA SER A 495 -25.25 4.17 -26.92
C SER A 495 -24.73 4.99 -25.75
N VAL A 496 -24.82 4.43 -24.54
CA VAL A 496 -24.13 4.98 -23.37
C VAL A 496 -22.64 4.82 -23.66
N GLU A 497 -22.02 5.87 -24.21
CA GLU A 497 -20.57 5.90 -24.41
C GLU A 497 -19.89 5.87 -23.03
N LEU A 498 -19.07 4.83 -22.83
CA LEU A 498 -18.30 4.66 -21.60
C LEU A 498 -17.30 5.83 -21.43
N PRO A 499 -17.06 6.30 -20.20
CA PRO A 499 -16.11 7.38 -19.95
C PRO A 499 -14.69 6.97 -20.34
N ASP A 500 -13.94 7.88 -20.97
CA ASP A 500 -12.49 7.71 -21.20
C ASP A 500 -11.77 7.66 -19.86
N LEU A 501 -11.40 6.45 -19.43
CA LEU A 501 -10.76 6.17 -18.14
C LEU A 501 -9.34 6.75 -18.07
N MET A 502 -8.71 7.09 -19.20
CA MET A 502 -7.36 7.66 -19.26
C MET A 502 -7.35 9.18 -19.01
N TYR A 503 -8.49 9.87 -19.19
CA TYR A 503 -8.59 11.33 -19.11
C TYR A 503 -8.01 11.88 -17.80
N ARG A 504 -8.43 11.34 -16.65
CA ARG A 504 -7.97 11.76 -15.32
C ARG A 504 -6.44 11.67 -15.21
N CYS A 505 -5.90 10.51 -15.58
CA CYS A 505 -4.47 10.23 -15.52
C CYS A 505 -3.66 11.16 -16.44
N VAL A 506 -4.11 11.33 -17.69
CA VAL A 506 -3.46 12.20 -18.68
C VAL A 506 -3.49 13.66 -18.24
N ARG A 507 -4.64 14.14 -17.74
CA ARG A 507 -4.82 15.52 -17.27
C ARG A 507 -3.85 15.84 -16.12
N MET A 508 -3.79 14.99 -15.09
CA MET A 508 -2.89 15.21 -13.95
C MET A 508 -1.42 15.12 -14.35
N THR A 509 -1.05 14.16 -15.20
CA THR A 509 0.32 14.01 -15.71
C THR A 509 0.75 15.23 -16.54
N ALA A 510 -0.15 15.76 -17.37
CA ALA A 510 0.11 16.98 -18.15
C ALA A 510 0.40 18.20 -17.24
N ILE A 511 -0.34 18.33 -16.13
CA ILE A 511 -0.10 19.39 -15.14
C ILE A 511 1.30 19.26 -14.53
N ILE A 512 1.77 18.05 -14.23
CA ILE A 512 3.15 17.83 -13.71
C ILE A 512 4.19 18.33 -14.72
N TYR A 513 4.09 17.93 -15.99
CA TYR A 513 5.00 18.42 -17.04
C TYR A 513 4.93 19.94 -17.20
N CYS A 514 3.74 20.54 -17.20
CA CYS A 514 3.61 21.98 -17.28
C CYS A 514 4.22 22.70 -16.07
N ARG A 515 4.06 22.18 -14.84
CA ARG A 515 4.70 22.74 -13.63
C ARG A 515 6.22 22.62 -13.68
N ALA A 516 6.75 21.46 -14.08
CA ALA A 516 8.19 21.24 -14.24
C ALA A 516 8.79 22.24 -15.25
N ILE A 517 8.16 22.39 -16.42
CA ILE A 517 8.64 23.32 -17.47
C ILE A 517 8.47 24.79 -17.05
N LEU A 518 7.35 25.13 -16.41
CA LEU A 518 7.08 26.49 -15.92
C LEU A 518 8.11 26.92 -14.87
N ASN A 519 8.48 26.03 -13.95
CA ASN A 519 9.43 26.31 -12.88
C ASN A 519 10.88 26.05 -13.30
N ARG A 520 11.09 25.39 -14.45
CA ARG A 520 12.38 24.88 -14.91
C ARG A 520 13.07 24.06 -13.81
N THR A 521 12.34 23.08 -13.28
CA THR A 521 12.83 22.16 -12.24
C THR A 521 12.48 20.72 -12.59
N PRO A 522 13.23 19.73 -12.06
CA PRO A 522 12.95 18.31 -12.30
C PRO A 522 11.54 17.90 -11.88
N THR A 523 11.01 16.83 -12.50
CA THR A 523 9.66 16.34 -12.21
C THR A 523 9.53 15.84 -10.78
N SER A 524 10.59 15.26 -10.21
CA SER A 524 10.64 14.82 -8.81
C SER A 524 10.40 15.94 -7.80
N THR A 525 10.71 17.20 -8.19
CA THR A 525 10.61 18.38 -7.33
C THR A 525 9.19 18.96 -7.34
N VAL A 526 8.47 18.82 -8.45
CA VAL A 526 7.11 19.40 -8.60
C VAL A 526 5.99 18.41 -8.29
N CYS A 527 6.23 17.10 -8.44
CA CYS A 527 5.27 16.05 -8.11
C CYS A 527 5.44 15.64 -6.64
N ASN A 528 4.59 16.16 -5.77
CA ASN A 528 4.57 15.80 -4.35
C ASN A 528 3.84 14.46 -4.10
N GLU A 529 3.83 13.99 -2.85
CA GLU A 529 3.21 12.71 -2.48
C GLU A 529 1.72 12.62 -2.81
N ILE A 530 0.96 13.71 -2.65
CA ILE A 530 -0.47 13.75 -2.96
C ILE A 530 -0.66 13.64 -4.48
N ASP A 531 0.06 14.44 -5.27
CA ASP A 531 0.02 14.40 -6.73
C ASP A 531 0.35 12.99 -7.25
N PHE A 532 1.39 12.37 -6.67
CA PHE A 532 1.81 11.00 -6.98
C PHE A 532 0.70 9.98 -6.67
N LEU A 533 0.13 10.00 -5.47
CA LEU A 533 -0.91 9.04 -5.07
C LEU A 533 -2.17 9.18 -5.93
N MET A 534 -2.56 10.40 -6.30
CA MET A 534 -3.71 10.64 -7.18
C MET A 534 -3.48 10.12 -8.59
N ILE A 535 -2.32 10.41 -9.20
CA ILE A 535 -1.97 9.86 -10.53
C ILE A 535 -1.89 8.34 -10.45
N TRP A 536 -1.23 7.81 -9.43
CA TRP A 536 -1.08 6.38 -9.24
C TRP A 536 -2.43 5.66 -9.10
N GLN A 537 -3.36 6.21 -8.30
CA GLN A 537 -4.70 5.66 -8.19
C GLN A 537 -5.46 5.70 -9.53
N ALA A 538 -5.29 6.76 -10.32
CA ALA A 538 -5.91 6.89 -11.63
C ALA A 538 -5.33 5.90 -12.67
N VAL A 539 -4.03 5.57 -12.60
CA VAL A 539 -3.41 4.53 -13.45
C VAL A 539 -4.16 3.19 -13.31
N TRP A 540 -4.56 2.83 -12.09
CA TRP A 540 -5.29 1.57 -11.82
C TRP A 540 -6.78 1.60 -12.18
N GLN A 541 -7.34 2.76 -12.53
CA GLN A 541 -8.69 2.84 -13.10
C GLN A 541 -8.70 2.38 -14.56
N VAL A 542 -7.53 2.33 -15.22
CA VAL A 542 -7.36 1.84 -16.59
C VAL A 542 -6.76 0.43 -16.53
N SER A 543 -7.34 -0.51 -17.27
CA SER A 543 -6.89 -1.91 -17.26
C SER A 543 -5.47 -2.04 -17.84
N LEU A 544 -4.69 -3.02 -17.34
CA LEU A 544 -3.35 -3.30 -17.90
C LEU A 544 -3.37 -3.64 -19.40
N PRO A 545 -4.35 -4.43 -19.92
CA PRO A 545 -4.49 -4.61 -21.37
C PRO A 545 -4.70 -3.31 -22.13
N THR A 546 -5.50 -2.37 -21.59
CA THR A 546 -5.67 -1.04 -22.18
C THR A 546 -4.34 -0.28 -22.18
N TRP A 547 -3.59 -0.30 -21.08
CA TRP A 547 -2.25 0.31 -21.03
C TRP A 547 -1.27 -0.32 -22.01
N ASN A 548 -1.33 -1.64 -22.20
CA ASN A 548 -0.52 -2.35 -23.18
C ASN A 548 -0.89 -1.94 -24.61
N ALA A 549 -2.19 -1.78 -24.90
CA ALA A 549 -2.70 -1.26 -26.18
C ALA A 549 -2.38 0.23 -26.41
N THR A 550 -1.99 0.97 -25.37
CA THR A 550 -1.58 2.39 -25.43
C THR A 550 -0.21 2.61 -24.76
N ILE A 551 0.73 1.69 -24.96
CA ILE A 551 1.99 1.62 -24.21
C ILE A 551 2.84 2.91 -24.30
N GLY A 552 2.75 3.66 -25.40
CA GLY A 552 3.42 4.96 -25.55
C GLY A 552 2.92 6.03 -24.56
N LEU A 553 1.63 5.99 -24.19
CA LEU A 553 1.04 6.85 -23.18
C LEU A 553 1.39 6.38 -21.77
N PHE A 554 1.37 5.07 -21.54
CA PHE A 554 1.79 4.49 -20.27
C PHE A 554 3.22 4.91 -19.90
N LEU A 555 4.16 4.76 -20.83
CA LEU A 555 5.55 5.19 -20.61
C LEU A 555 5.69 6.68 -20.31
N TRP A 556 4.92 7.53 -21.00
CA TRP A 556 4.91 8.97 -20.74
C TRP A 556 4.39 9.32 -19.35
N VAL A 557 3.33 8.64 -18.88
CA VAL A 557 2.84 8.77 -17.50
C VAL A 557 3.89 8.33 -16.49
N MET A 558 4.48 7.16 -16.69
CA MET A 558 5.48 6.60 -15.78
C MET A 558 6.71 7.52 -15.66
N LEU A 559 7.18 8.11 -16.77
CA LEU A 559 8.31 9.04 -16.78
C LEU A 559 8.08 10.30 -15.93
N ALA A 560 6.84 10.70 -15.68
CA ALA A 560 6.52 11.85 -14.84
C ALA A 560 6.51 11.51 -13.33
N VAL A 561 6.20 10.27 -12.96
CA VAL A 561 5.93 9.88 -11.56
C VAL A 561 6.98 8.97 -10.94
N VAL A 562 7.73 8.19 -11.75
CA VAL A 562 8.79 7.31 -11.23
C VAL A 562 9.83 8.09 -10.41
N PRO A 563 10.29 9.30 -10.82
CA PRO A 563 11.26 10.07 -10.03
C PRO A 563 10.77 10.46 -8.63
N SER A 564 9.47 10.69 -8.46
CA SER A 564 8.87 10.98 -7.14
C SER A 564 8.61 9.73 -6.30
N SER A 565 8.67 8.54 -6.90
CA SER A 565 8.28 7.30 -6.23
C SER A 565 9.33 6.77 -5.25
N HIS A 566 10.60 7.20 -5.31
CA HIS A 566 11.72 6.53 -4.59
C HIS A 566 11.59 6.44 -3.07
N LYS A 567 10.76 7.30 -2.46
CA LYS A 567 10.48 7.26 -1.00
C LYS A 567 9.25 6.43 -0.63
N THR A 568 8.56 5.87 -1.61
CA THR A 568 7.30 5.15 -1.44
C THR A 568 7.51 3.64 -1.44
N LYS A 569 6.66 2.92 -0.72
CA LYS A 569 6.69 1.44 -0.67
C LYS A 569 6.54 0.76 -2.03
N ILE A 570 5.88 1.42 -2.97
CA ILE A 570 5.59 0.89 -4.30
C ILE A 570 6.68 1.22 -5.33
N ALA A 571 7.76 1.90 -4.92
CA ALA A 571 8.85 2.31 -5.79
C ALA A 571 9.44 1.16 -6.62
N ARG A 572 9.72 -0.01 -6.01
CA ARG A 572 10.26 -1.17 -6.75
C ARG A 572 9.30 -1.67 -7.81
N PHE A 573 8.01 -1.66 -7.51
CA PHE A 573 6.98 -2.07 -8.45
C PHE A 573 6.82 -1.06 -9.61
N ILE A 574 6.82 0.24 -9.31
CA ILE A 574 6.79 1.30 -10.33
C ILE A 574 8.02 1.23 -11.24
N LYS A 575 9.22 1.03 -10.66
CA LYS A 575 10.45 0.77 -11.41
C LYS A 575 10.33 -0.48 -12.30
N THR A 576 9.69 -1.54 -11.79
CA THR A 576 9.43 -2.77 -12.58
C THR A 576 8.56 -2.45 -13.78
N LEU A 577 7.42 -1.78 -13.59
CA LEU A 577 6.53 -1.39 -14.69
C LEU A 577 7.22 -0.49 -15.72
N MET A 578 8.08 0.42 -15.27
CA MET A 578 8.87 1.25 -16.18
C MET A 578 9.84 0.40 -17.01
N VAL A 579 10.59 -0.51 -16.39
CA VAL A 579 11.45 -1.46 -17.13
C VAL A 579 10.63 -2.31 -18.09
N SER A 580 9.51 -2.88 -17.63
CA SER A 580 8.61 -3.69 -18.45
C SER A 580 8.11 -2.93 -19.67
N GLY A 581 7.67 -1.67 -19.52
CA GLY A 581 7.20 -0.87 -20.65
C GLY A 581 8.32 -0.59 -21.66
N PHE A 582 9.51 -0.22 -21.19
CA PHE A 582 10.67 0.02 -22.06
C PHE A 582 11.14 -1.27 -22.76
N MET A 583 11.07 -2.42 -22.08
CA MET A 583 11.38 -3.72 -22.67
C MET A 583 10.31 -4.15 -23.69
N THR A 584 9.02 -3.96 -23.39
CA THR A 584 7.89 -4.26 -24.27
C THR A 584 8.07 -3.56 -25.62
N VAL A 585 8.42 -2.27 -25.60
CA VAL A 585 8.65 -1.51 -26.84
C VAL A 585 10.05 -1.77 -27.40
N GLY A 586 11.09 -1.76 -26.58
CA GLY A 586 12.50 -1.66 -27.04
C GLY A 586 13.06 -2.94 -27.64
N VAL A 587 12.53 -4.10 -27.28
CA VAL A 587 12.98 -5.37 -27.86
C VAL A 587 12.60 -5.46 -29.34
N GLU A 588 11.39 -5.05 -29.68
CA GLU A 588 10.84 -5.14 -31.04
C GLU A 588 10.98 -3.82 -31.83
N ASN A 589 10.76 -2.69 -31.18
CA ASN A 589 10.67 -1.35 -31.76
C ASN A 589 11.81 -0.43 -31.26
N TRP A 590 13.05 -0.87 -31.47
CA TRP A 590 14.27 -0.24 -30.90
C TRP A 590 14.38 1.28 -31.12
N HIS A 591 14.25 1.71 -32.37
CA HIS A 591 14.30 3.10 -32.84
C HIS A 591 13.30 4.00 -32.11
N ILE A 592 12.09 3.50 -31.86
CA ILE A 592 11.03 4.24 -31.17
C ILE A 592 11.43 4.49 -29.71
N VAL A 593 11.91 3.47 -29.00
CA VAL A 593 12.39 3.65 -27.62
C VAL A 593 13.57 4.60 -27.57
N MET A 594 14.51 4.53 -28.52
CA MET A 594 15.66 5.43 -28.53
C MET A 594 15.29 6.88 -28.81
N ASP A 595 14.29 7.14 -29.65
CA ASP A 595 13.77 8.50 -29.85
C ASP A 595 13.06 9.02 -28.60
N VAL A 596 12.25 8.20 -27.92
CA VAL A 596 11.64 8.54 -26.62
C VAL A 596 12.71 8.87 -25.58
N THR A 597 13.71 7.99 -25.44
CA THR A 597 14.84 8.18 -24.53
C THR A 597 15.58 9.48 -24.82
N ARG A 598 15.88 9.77 -26.09
CA ARG A 598 16.59 11.00 -26.48
C ARG A 598 15.79 12.25 -26.12
N THR A 599 14.48 12.25 -26.37
CA THR A 599 13.60 13.38 -26.01
C THR A 599 13.52 13.55 -24.50
N ALA A 600 13.30 12.45 -23.75
CA ALA A 600 13.14 12.48 -22.30
C ALA A 600 14.42 12.95 -21.58
N LEU A 601 15.59 12.41 -21.96
CA LEU A 601 16.88 12.83 -21.39
C LEU A 601 17.19 14.30 -21.71
N LYS A 602 16.93 14.77 -22.94
CA LYS A 602 17.10 16.19 -23.29
C LYS A 602 16.19 17.09 -22.45
N LEU A 603 14.94 16.69 -22.24
CA LEU A 603 14.01 17.43 -21.39
C LEU A 603 14.50 17.48 -19.93
N GLN A 604 14.85 16.33 -19.34
CA GLN A 604 15.38 16.27 -17.96
C GLN A 604 16.65 17.11 -17.79
N ARG A 605 17.58 17.06 -18.75
CA ARG A 605 18.79 17.90 -18.74
C ARG A 605 18.47 19.38 -18.77
N TRP A 606 17.51 19.81 -19.59
CA TRP A 606 17.07 21.20 -19.62
C TRP A 606 16.39 21.62 -18.30
N LEU A 607 15.54 20.76 -17.71
CA LEU A 607 14.89 21.00 -16.42
C LEU A 607 15.90 21.10 -15.27
N ALA A 608 16.95 20.27 -15.26
CA ALA A 608 17.99 20.28 -14.23
C ALA A 608 18.87 21.55 -14.25
N SER A 609 18.77 22.38 -15.28
CA SER A 609 19.57 23.61 -15.45
C SER A 609 18.90 24.90 -14.95
N GLY A 610 17.78 24.78 -14.21
CA GLY A 610 17.07 25.87 -13.54
C GLY A 610 17.91 26.60 -12.47
N ASP A 611 17.45 27.78 -12.05
CA ASP A 611 18.20 28.80 -11.29
C ASP A 611 18.72 28.30 -9.92
N ASN A 612 19.96 27.80 -9.86
CA ASN A 612 20.79 27.81 -8.66
C ASN A 612 21.57 29.14 -8.67
N SER A 613 20.91 30.21 -8.24
CA SER A 613 21.58 31.48 -7.98
C SER A 613 22.37 31.39 -6.67
N GLN A 614 23.58 30.85 -6.71
CA GLN A 614 24.72 31.36 -5.94
C GLN A 614 26.02 30.78 -6.50
N ASP A 615 26.73 31.66 -7.18
CA ASP A 615 28.11 31.57 -7.61
C ASP A 615 28.97 31.70 -6.35
N ASP A 616 29.22 30.58 -5.65
CA ASP A 616 30.38 30.43 -4.76
C ASP A 616 31.29 29.39 -5.41
N GLY A 617 32.49 29.85 -5.78
CA GLY A 617 33.50 29.03 -6.42
C GLY A 617 33.88 27.82 -5.57
N ASP A 618 34.17 26.72 -6.28
CA ASP A 618 34.46 25.37 -5.76
C ASP A 618 33.24 24.57 -5.27
N ASP A 619 32.37 24.17 -6.20
CA ASP A 619 31.96 22.76 -6.23
C ASP A 619 31.44 22.35 -7.62
N LYS A 620 31.74 21.12 -8.05
CA LYS A 620 31.07 20.52 -9.23
C LYS A 620 29.64 20.16 -8.82
N GLY A 621 28.77 21.17 -8.70
CA GLY A 621 27.45 21.04 -8.11
C GLY A 621 26.58 19.98 -8.79
N LEU A 622 26.20 18.96 -8.02
CA LEU A 622 25.25 17.89 -8.39
C LEU A 622 23.96 18.49 -8.99
N ARG A 623 23.49 17.97 -10.13
CA ARG A 623 22.31 18.49 -10.86
C ARG A 623 21.19 17.45 -10.93
N GLY A 624 19.93 17.89 -10.93
CA GLY A 624 18.80 16.96 -11.02
C GLY A 624 18.71 16.02 -9.82
N GLY A 625 18.47 14.73 -10.07
CA GLY A 625 18.41 13.73 -8.99
C GLY A 625 19.78 13.24 -8.50
N GLU A 626 20.90 13.75 -9.02
CA GLU A 626 22.25 13.40 -8.56
C GLU A 626 22.45 13.68 -7.07
N SER A 627 21.89 14.79 -6.56
CA SER A 627 21.90 15.12 -5.12
C SER A 627 21.10 14.13 -4.27
N ILE A 628 20.03 13.56 -4.82
CA ILE A 628 19.19 12.56 -4.15
C ILE A 628 19.92 11.22 -4.13
N VAL A 629 20.54 10.82 -5.24
CA VAL A 629 21.34 9.60 -5.33
C VAL A 629 22.59 9.68 -4.43
N ASP A 630 23.25 10.83 -4.35
CA ASP A 630 24.39 11.03 -3.45
C ASP A 630 23.98 10.93 -1.97
N LYS A 631 22.83 11.54 -1.63
CA LYS A 631 22.33 11.56 -0.24
C LYS A 631 21.70 10.24 0.23
N TYR A 632 21.01 9.52 -0.65
CA TYR A 632 20.19 8.37 -0.28
C TYR A 632 20.55 7.07 -1.02
N GLY A 633 21.45 7.12 -2.00
CA GLY A 633 21.77 6.00 -2.90
C GLY A 633 20.70 5.74 -3.96
N PHE A 634 20.94 4.73 -4.80
CA PHE A 634 19.94 4.18 -5.73
C PHE A 634 18.93 3.26 -5.04
N ALA A 635 19.30 2.76 -3.87
CA ALA A 635 18.51 1.87 -3.04
C ALA A 635 17.40 2.65 -2.32
N ILE A 636 16.20 2.07 -2.29
CA ILE A 636 15.09 2.59 -1.48
C ILE A 636 15.36 2.18 -0.03
N PRO A 637 15.45 3.10 0.94
CA PRO A 637 15.46 2.72 2.34
C PRO A 637 14.16 1.95 2.64
N ASN A 638 14.25 0.88 3.41
CA ASN A 638 13.12 0.04 3.80
C ASN A 638 12.16 0.83 4.73
N VAL A 639 11.36 1.75 4.19
CA VAL A 639 10.45 2.59 4.99
C VAL A 639 9.06 1.95 5.01
N LEU A 640 8.88 1.08 6.00
CA LEU A 640 7.72 1.07 6.86
C LEU A 640 7.03 2.44 7.13
N PRO A 641 5.69 2.75 6.96
CA PRO A 641 5.10 3.69 7.89
C PRO A 641 5.05 2.98 9.23
N ASP A 642 5.38 3.72 10.28
CA ASP A 642 5.41 3.23 11.64
C ASP A 642 4.02 2.78 12.14
N ALA A 643 2.94 2.92 11.37
CA ALA A 643 1.60 2.45 11.71
C ALA A 643 0.73 2.11 10.49
N ALA A 644 -0.15 1.10 10.62
CA ALA A 644 -1.20 0.74 9.67
C ALA A 644 -2.58 0.85 10.32
N VAL A 645 -3.56 1.41 9.60
CA VAL A 645 -4.96 1.47 10.04
C VAL A 645 -5.82 0.57 9.15
N VAL A 646 -6.38 -0.49 9.71
CA VAL A 646 -7.32 -1.41 9.04
C VAL A 646 -8.73 -0.98 9.37
N LYS A 647 -9.57 -0.72 8.36
CA LYS A 647 -10.97 -0.30 8.53
C LYS A 647 -11.93 -1.41 8.09
N PRO A 648 -12.15 -2.45 8.90
CA PRO A 648 -13.01 -3.58 8.53
C PRO A 648 -14.48 -3.16 8.44
N THR A 649 -15.23 -3.92 7.66
CA THR A 649 -16.66 -3.78 7.42
C THR A 649 -17.48 -4.94 8.01
N CYS A 650 -16.81 -6.01 8.45
CA CYS A 650 -17.44 -7.15 9.12
C CYS A 650 -16.45 -7.90 10.04
N ALA A 651 -16.98 -8.80 10.88
CA ALA A 651 -16.17 -9.56 11.84
C ALA A 651 -15.14 -10.50 11.20
N LYS A 652 -15.39 -10.99 9.97
CA LYS A 652 -14.41 -11.80 9.24
C LYS A 652 -13.17 -11.00 8.86
N GLU A 653 -13.32 -9.72 8.50
CA GLU A 653 -12.20 -8.84 8.20
C GLU A 653 -11.44 -8.47 9.48
N VAL A 654 -12.14 -8.34 10.62
CA VAL A 654 -11.50 -8.18 11.94
C VAL A 654 -10.69 -9.42 12.31
N SER A 655 -11.25 -10.61 12.14
CA SER A 655 -10.57 -11.91 12.33
C SER A 655 -9.30 -11.99 11.50
N ALA A 656 -9.38 -11.69 10.21
CA ALA A 656 -8.21 -11.66 9.34
C ALA A 656 -7.15 -10.64 9.79
N ALA A 657 -7.56 -9.45 10.24
CA ALA A 657 -6.65 -8.43 10.75
C ALA A 657 -5.93 -8.87 12.03
N VAL A 658 -6.67 -9.47 12.98
CA VAL A 658 -6.10 -10.01 14.23
C VAL A 658 -5.13 -11.14 13.91
N GLN A 659 -5.51 -12.12 13.09
CA GLN A 659 -4.63 -13.22 12.69
C GLN A 659 -3.36 -12.72 12.01
N PHE A 660 -3.50 -11.74 11.11
CA PHE A 660 -2.36 -11.12 10.45
C PHE A 660 -1.43 -10.45 11.46
N ALA A 661 -1.95 -9.63 12.37
CA ALA A 661 -1.14 -8.95 13.37
C ALA A 661 -0.47 -9.94 14.34
N VAL A 662 -1.16 -11.00 14.76
CA VAL A 662 -0.61 -12.04 15.63
C VAL A 662 0.51 -12.82 14.92
N ALA A 663 0.25 -13.29 13.69
CA ALA A 663 1.22 -14.02 12.90
C ALA A 663 2.46 -13.17 12.56
N ALA A 664 2.25 -11.88 12.29
CA ALA A 664 3.30 -10.92 12.00
C ALA A 664 3.91 -10.26 13.25
N LYS A 665 3.46 -10.62 14.46
CA LYS A 665 3.88 -10.01 15.74
C LYS A 665 3.76 -8.48 15.77
N ILE A 666 2.83 -7.92 15.00
CA ILE A 666 2.60 -6.48 14.94
C ILE A 666 1.82 -6.08 16.20
N PRO A 667 2.30 -5.08 16.98
CA PRO A 667 1.54 -4.52 18.08
C PRO A 667 0.22 -3.95 17.58
N LEU A 668 -0.88 -4.63 17.86
CA LEU A 668 -2.20 -4.21 17.43
C LEU A 668 -2.96 -3.52 18.56
N THR A 669 -3.82 -2.59 18.16
CA THR A 669 -4.87 -2.08 19.02
C THR A 669 -6.17 -1.90 18.24
N VAL A 670 -7.25 -1.65 18.96
CA VAL A 670 -8.58 -1.40 18.40
C VAL A 670 -8.93 0.06 18.59
N CYS A 671 -9.45 0.68 17.54
CA CYS A 671 -10.08 1.98 17.59
C CYS A 671 -11.56 1.86 17.24
N CYS A 672 -12.40 2.51 18.02
CA CYS A 672 -13.82 2.68 17.73
C CYS A 672 -14.08 4.18 17.47
N GLY A 673 -14.42 4.94 18.51
CA GLY A 673 -14.61 6.39 18.42
C GLY A 673 -13.37 7.23 18.72
N GLY A 674 -12.20 6.64 18.97
CA GLY A 674 -10.95 7.38 19.18
C GLY A 674 -10.87 8.28 20.42
N HIS A 675 -11.69 8.01 21.45
CA HIS A 675 -11.77 8.84 22.68
C HIS A 675 -10.68 8.59 23.72
N SER A 676 -9.82 7.58 23.53
CA SER A 676 -8.78 7.28 24.51
C SER A 676 -7.70 8.36 24.53
N SER A 677 -7.53 9.03 25.67
CA SER A 677 -6.43 9.99 25.89
C SER A 677 -5.14 9.35 26.42
N SER A 678 -5.20 8.06 26.80
CA SER A 678 -4.07 7.26 27.25
C SER A 678 -3.33 6.55 26.11
N GLY A 679 -3.75 6.78 24.86
CA GLY A 679 -3.16 6.17 23.67
C GLY A 679 -3.53 4.70 23.47
N THR A 680 -4.53 4.18 24.21
CA THR A 680 -4.92 2.77 24.10
C THR A 680 -5.56 2.45 22.76
N SER A 681 -6.09 3.44 22.02
CA SER A 681 -6.63 3.28 20.67
C SER A 681 -5.67 3.71 19.55
N SER A 682 -4.40 3.94 19.85
CA SER A 682 -3.34 4.22 18.87
C SER A 682 -2.20 3.20 18.95
N SER A 683 -1.51 2.98 17.84
CA SER A 683 -0.35 2.07 17.81
C SER A 683 0.67 2.47 16.77
N ASP A 684 1.93 2.30 17.13
CA ASP A 684 3.10 2.25 16.21
C ASP A 684 3.17 0.87 15.51
N GLY A 685 2.02 0.27 15.25
CA GLY A 685 1.87 -1.06 14.65
C GLY A 685 0.58 -1.09 13.86
N MET A 686 -0.43 -1.81 14.36
CA MET A 686 -1.74 -1.86 13.71
C MET A 686 -2.83 -1.20 14.57
N VAL A 687 -3.70 -0.44 13.93
CA VAL A 687 -4.97 0.01 14.49
C VAL A 687 -6.10 -0.65 13.70
N VAL A 688 -6.88 -1.51 14.35
CA VAL A 688 -8.15 -2.03 13.80
C VAL A 688 -9.23 -1.00 14.12
N ASP A 689 -9.50 -0.10 13.17
CA ASP A 689 -10.48 0.97 13.26
C ASP A 689 -11.85 0.48 12.78
N LEU A 690 -12.73 0.18 13.73
CA LEU A 690 -14.07 -0.36 13.48
C LEU A 690 -15.03 0.67 12.86
N GLY A 691 -14.62 1.91 12.60
CA GLY A 691 -15.51 3.01 12.21
C GLY A 691 -16.32 2.82 10.91
N LYS A 692 -16.16 1.73 10.17
CA LYS A 692 -17.03 1.32 9.05
C LYS A 692 -18.10 0.29 9.43
N MET A 693 -18.01 -0.32 10.62
CA MET A 693 -19.00 -1.23 11.19
C MET A 693 -19.95 -0.41 12.08
N ARG A 694 -20.99 0.17 11.47
CA ARG A 694 -21.91 1.12 12.13
C ARG A 694 -23.39 0.73 12.05
N ASN A 695 -23.69 -0.54 11.77
CA ASN A 695 -25.07 -0.97 11.65
C ASN A 695 -25.76 -1.03 13.01
N VAL A 696 -27.04 -0.65 13.05
CA VAL A 696 -27.90 -0.72 14.23
C VAL A 696 -29.22 -1.39 13.83
N GLU A 697 -29.60 -2.44 14.58
CA GLU A 697 -30.80 -3.25 14.38
C GLU A 697 -31.62 -3.24 15.67
N VAL A 698 -32.85 -2.71 15.61
CA VAL A 698 -33.74 -2.62 16.78
C VAL A 698 -34.81 -3.71 16.69
N ASN A 699 -34.97 -4.49 17.74
CA ASN A 699 -36.06 -5.44 17.91
C ASN A 699 -37.00 -4.99 19.03
N SER A 700 -38.09 -4.32 18.67
CA SER A 700 -39.07 -3.80 19.62
C SER A 700 -39.95 -4.88 20.27
N ALA A 701 -40.03 -6.09 19.69
CA ALA A 701 -40.78 -7.19 20.26
C ALA A 701 -40.01 -7.83 21.42
N GLU A 702 -38.71 -8.06 21.22
CA GLU A 702 -37.81 -8.62 22.23
C GLU A 702 -37.22 -7.56 23.17
N MET A 703 -37.50 -6.28 22.91
CA MET A 703 -36.94 -5.14 23.66
C MET A 703 -35.40 -5.15 23.69
N THR A 704 -34.80 -5.34 22.51
CA THR A 704 -33.34 -5.36 22.34
C THR A 704 -32.88 -4.48 21.19
N VAL A 705 -31.61 -4.08 21.23
CA VAL A 705 -30.90 -3.47 20.12
C VAL A 705 -29.58 -4.18 19.90
N THR A 706 -29.28 -4.50 18.66
CA THR A 706 -28.01 -5.04 18.22
C THR A 706 -27.28 -3.99 17.40
N PHE A 707 -26.03 -3.71 17.72
CA PHE A 707 -25.25 -2.70 17.01
C PHE A 707 -23.80 -3.14 16.85
N ASP A 708 -23.18 -2.68 15.77
CA ASP A 708 -21.81 -3.00 15.45
C ASP A 708 -20.84 -2.30 16.42
N GLY A 709 -19.68 -2.92 16.67
CA GLY A 709 -18.69 -2.43 17.63
C GLY A 709 -18.01 -1.11 17.24
N GLY A 710 -18.20 -0.66 16.00
CA GLY A 710 -17.71 0.61 15.48
C GLY A 710 -18.70 1.77 15.58
N CYS A 711 -19.94 1.55 16.03
CA CYS A 711 -20.93 2.60 16.23
C CYS A 711 -20.41 3.70 17.17
N LEU A 712 -20.86 4.93 16.94
CA LEU A 712 -20.87 5.98 17.96
C LEU A 712 -22.21 5.90 18.69
N TRP A 713 -22.30 6.50 19.87
CA TRP A 713 -23.58 6.59 20.59
C TRP A 713 -24.66 7.33 19.79
N GLU A 714 -24.29 8.30 18.95
CA GLU A 714 -25.22 8.97 18.02
C GLU A 714 -25.96 7.98 17.11
N ASP A 715 -25.27 6.96 16.60
CA ASP A 715 -25.87 5.94 15.71
C ASP A 715 -26.97 5.16 16.44
N VAL A 716 -26.70 4.79 17.71
CA VAL A 716 -27.60 4.01 18.55
C VAL A 716 -28.77 4.86 19.04
N ASP A 717 -28.48 6.04 19.59
CA ASP A 717 -29.47 6.95 20.16
C ASP A 717 -30.49 7.39 19.10
N THR A 718 -30.02 7.80 17.93
CA THR A 718 -30.88 8.25 16.82
C THR A 718 -31.78 7.12 16.31
N SER A 719 -31.30 5.88 16.33
CA SER A 719 -32.08 4.71 15.90
C SER A 719 -33.18 4.35 16.89
N LEU A 720 -32.92 4.50 18.19
CA LEU A 720 -33.87 4.16 19.26
C LEU A 720 -34.90 5.25 19.53
N GLU A 721 -34.48 6.52 19.50
CA GLU A 721 -35.34 7.66 19.79
C GLU A 721 -36.56 7.71 18.87
N ARG A 722 -36.37 7.41 17.58
CA ARG A 722 -37.45 7.35 16.56
C ARG A 722 -38.56 6.37 16.91
N LEU A 723 -38.27 5.40 17.78
CA LEU A 723 -39.18 4.35 18.21
C LEU A 723 -39.63 4.54 19.67
N GLY A 724 -39.23 5.64 20.34
CA GLY A 724 -39.56 5.92 21.74
C GLY A 724 -38.78 5.05 22.73
N PHE A 725 -37.58 4.61 22.34
CA PHE A 725 -36.70 3.79 23.17
C PHE A 725 -35.36 4.50 23.43
N ALA A 726 -34.63 4.01 24.43
CA ALA A 726 -33.23 4.31 24.66
C ALA A 726 -32.53 3.09 25.28
N THR A 727 -31.20 3.07 25.24
CA THR A 727 -30.37 2.12 26.01
C THR A 727 -29.41 2.92 26.90
N VAL A 728 -28.83 2.29 27.90
CA VAL A 728 -27.77 2.92 28.70
C VAL A 728 -26.53 3.09 27.82
N GLY A 729 -25.95 4.30 27.83
CA GLY A 729 -24.74 4.67 27.10
C GLY A 729 -23.95 5.75 27.84
N GLY A 730 -23.13 6.52 27.11
CA GLY A 730 -22.34 7.63 27.65
C GLY A 730 -23.08 8.97 27.73
N VAL A 731 -22.32 10.05 27.95
CA VAL A 731 -22.80 11.45 28.02
C VAL A 731 -22.30 12.34 26.87
N VAL A 732 -21.58 11.73 25.91
CA VAL A 732 -21.10 12.36 24.66
C VAL A 732 -21.44 11.44 23.49
N ASN A 733 -22.23 11.92 22.53
CA ASN A 733 -22.79 11.08 21.47
C ASN A 733 -21.75 10.60 20.43
N HIS A 734 -20.64 11.33 20.26
CA HIS A 734 -19.56 10.93 19.36
C HIS A 734 -18.54 10.00 20.03
N THR A 735 -18.80 9.52 21.25
CA THR A 735 -18.02 8.46 21.89
C THR A 735 -18.33 7.11 21.25
N GLY A 736 -17.28 6.32 21.00
CA GLY A 736 -17.43 4.98 20.43
C GLY A 736 -18.02 3.98 21.41
N VAL A 737 -19.01 3.19 20.96
CA VAL A 737 -19.72 2.23 21.82
C VAL A 737 -18.79 1.19 22.42
N GLY A 738 -17.88 0.62 21.62
CA GLY A 738 -17.01 -0.46 22.05
C GLY A 738 -16.07 -0.05 23.18
N GLY A 739 -15.46 1.13 23.08
CA GLY A 739 -14.58 1.62 24.14
C GLY A 739 -15.32 1.87 25.45
N LEU A 740 -16.52 2.48 25.38
CA LEU A 740 -17.30 2.80 26.57
C LEU A 740 -17.80 1.52 27.27
N ILE A 741 -18.41 0.60 26.51
CA ILE A 741 -19.01 -0.63 27.05
C ILE A 741 -17.94 -1.49 27.73
N LEU A 742 -16.80 -1.73 27.07
CA LEU A 742 -15.82 -2.70 27.56
C LEU A 742 -15.18 -2.30 28.90
N GLY A 743 -15.15 -1.01 29.23
CA GLY A 743 -14.72 -0.52 30.53
C GLY A 743 -15.83 -0.36 31.57
N GLY A 744 -17.09 -0.66 31.23
CA GLY A 744 -18.26 -0.54 32.11
C GLY A 744 -19.34 0.38 31.54
N GLY A 745 -19.01 1.66 31.41
CA GLY A 745 -19.87 2.67 30.79
C GLY A 745 -21.02 3.14 31.67
N HIS A 746 -21.10 4.45 31.91
CA HIS A 746 -22.22 5.09 32.58
C HIS A 746 -22.60 6.40 31.88
N GLY A 747 -23.82 6.86 32.14
CA GLY A 747 -24.38 8.10 31.64
C GLY A 747 -25.76 8.35 32.22
N TYR A 748 -26.60 9.09 31.50
CA TYR A 748 -27.86 9.63 32.03
C TYR A 748 -28.90 8.59 32.46
N LEU A 749 -28.86 7.37 31.91
CA LEU A 749 -29.79 6.28 32.24
C LEU A 749 -29.25 5.28 33.27
N THR A 750 -27.99 5.43 33.68
CA THR A 750 -27.38 4.58 34.71
C THR A 750 -28.17 4.49 36.02
N PRO A 751 -28.75 5.58 36.55
CA PRO A 751 -29.46 5.55 37.83
C PRO A 751 -30.74 4.70 37.80
N LEU A 752 -31.34 4.53 36.62
CA LEU A 752 -32.54 3.71 36.42
C LEU A 752 -32.22 2.25 36.11
N HIS A 753 -31.16 2.02 35.33
CA HIS A 753 -30.96 0.74 34.65
C HIS A 753 -29.59 0.09 34.92
N GLY A 754 -28.73 0.68 35.75
CA GLY A 754 -27.37 0.18 36.00
C GLY A 754 -26.41 0.58 34.89
N LEU A 755 -25.19 0.01 34.90
CA LEU A 755 -24.17 0.33 33.90
C LEU A 755 -24.57 -0.15 32.50
N THR A 756 -23.83 0.31 31.50
CA THR A 756 -24.00 -0.17 30.12
C THR A 756 -23.79 -1.68 30.04
N ILE A 757 -22.77 -2.20 30.73
CA ILE A 757 -22.50 -3.64 30.85
C ILE A 757 -23.58 -4.44 31.58
N ASP A 758 -24.39 -3.80 32.44
CA ASP A 758 -25.48 -4.48 33.16
C ASP A 758 -26.70 -4.69 32.24
N ASN A 759 -26.75 -3.96 31.13
CA ASN A 759 -27.78 -4.04 30.09
C ASN A 759 -27.35 -4.90 28.89
N LEU A 760 -26.08 -5.31 28.84
CA LEU A 760 -25.55 -6.16 27.77
C LEU A 760 -26.11 -7.60 27.90
N LEU A 761 -26.53 -8.17 26.77
CA LEU A 761 -27.10 -9.52 26.68
C LEU A 761 -26.12 -10.51 26.06
N TRP A 762 -25.44 -10.10 24.98
CA TRP A 762 -24.38 -10.89 24.35
C TRP A 762 -23.48 -9.99 23.48
N ALA A 763 -22.33 -10.53 23.07
CA ALA A 763 -21.37 -9.88 22.18
C ALA A 763 -20.72 -10.86 21.20
N GLU A 764 -20.46 -10.40 19.97
CA GLU A 764 -19.63 -11.10 18.99
C GLU A 764 -18.18 -10.64 19.16
N VAL A 765 -17.26 -11.54 19.44
CA VAL A 765 -15.88 -11.21 19.79
C VAL A 765 -14.91 -11.95 18.89
N VAL A 766 -13.94 -11.24 18.33
CA VAL A 766 -12.77 -11.83 17.68
C VAL A 766 -11.64 -11.91 18.70
N ILE A 767 -11.28 -13.13 19.11
CA ILE A 767 -10.23 -13.38 20.10
C ILE A 767 -8.85 -13.49 19.45
N ALA A 768 -7.80 -13.70 20.26
CA ALA A 768 -6.40 -13.55 19.86
C ALA A 768 -5.93 -14.49 18.72
N ASP A 769 -6.54 -15.67 18.58
CA ASP A 769 -6.25 -16.59 17.46
C ASP A 769 -7.08 -16.29 16.20
N GLY A 770 -7.91 -15.25 16.25
CA GLY A 770 -8.84 -14.85 15.19
C GLY A 770 -10.19 -15.54 15.20
N THR A 771 -10.45 -16.47 16.13
CA THR A 771 -11.75 -17.14 16.23
C THR A 771 -12.82 -16.10 16.54
N ILE A 772 -13.95 -16.19 15.82
CA ILE A 772 -15.15 -15.39 16.09
C ILE A 772 -16.02 -16.19 17.04
N VAL A 773 -16.22 -15.67 18.25
CA VAL A 773 -17.01 -16.31 19.31
C VAL A 773 -18.19 -15.44 19.69
N GLU A 774 -19.20 -16.08 20.29
CA GLU A 774 -20.39 -15.44 20.81
C GLU A 774 -20.35 -15.58 22.33
N ALA A 775 -20.23 -14.45 23.02
CA ALA A 775 -20.15 -14.39 24.47
C ALA A 775 -21.48 -13.91 25.05
N SER A 776 -22.13 -14.74 25.85
CA SER A 776 -23.40 -14.47 26.55
C SER A 776 -23.42 -15.17 27.92
N GLU A 777 -24.50 -15.07 28.69
CA GLU A 777 -24.63 -15.87 29.93
C GLU A 777 -24.69 -17.38 29.67
N GLU A 778 -25.12 -17.80 28.48
CA GLU A 778 -25.33 -19.21 28.12
C GLU A 778 -24.17 -19.81 27.32
N LYS A 779 -23.34 -18.98 26.66
CA LYS A 779 -22.25 -19.40 25.76
C LYS A 779 -21.00 -18.55 25.99
N ASP A 780 -19.84 -19.19 26.18
CA ASP A 780 -18.58 -18.52 26.52
C ASP A 780 -18.76 -17.51 27.68
N SER A 781 -19.47 -17.93 28.73
CA SER A 781 -19.95 -17.05 29.82
C SER A 781 -18.83 -16.46 30.68
N ASP A 782 -17.67 -17.09 30.68
CA ASP A 782 -16.46 -16.55 31.27
C ASP A 782 -15.84 -15.43 30.43
N LEU A 783 -15.84 -15.52 29.10
CA LEU A 783 -15.48 -14.41 28.22
C LEU A 783 -16.49 -13.26 28.36
N PHE A 784 -17.79 -13.57 28.43
CA PHE A 784 -18.84 -12.58 28.63
C PHE A 784 -18.72 -11.84 29.97
N TRP A 785 -18.30 -12.54 31.02
CA TRP A 785 -17.93 -11.92 32.29
C TRP A 785 -16.72 -10.98 32.15
N ALA A 786 -15.69 -11.39 31.40
CA ALA A 786 -14.45 -10.65 31.25
C ALA A 786 -14.61 -9.33 30.46
N ILE A 787 -15.31 -9.36 29.32
CA ILE A 787 -15.51 -8.17 28.48
C ILE A 787 -16.40 -7.11 29.14
N ARG A 788 -17.13 -7.46 30.21
CA ARG A 788 -17.95 -6.54 31.02
C ARG A 788 -17.12 -5.84 32.11
N GLY A 789 -16.08 -5.11 31.69
CA GLY A 789 -15.30 -4.24 32.56
C GLY A 789 -13.78 -4.34 32.41
N ALA A 790 -13.25 -5.29 31.64
CA ALA A 790 -11.80 -5.44 31.46
C ALA A 790 -11.19 -4.65 30.28
N GLY A 791 -11.97 -3.79 29.62
CA GLY A 791 -11.54 -3.10 28.41
C GLY A 791 -11.34 -4.07 27.24
N ALA A 792 -10.56 -3.65 26.24
CA ALA A 792 -10.29 -4.45 25.04
C ALA A 792 -9.27 -5.59 25.24
N GLN A 793 -9.10 -6.09 26.48
CA GLN A 793 -8.06 -7.06 26.83
C GLN A 793 -8.32 -8.48 26.31
N PHE A 794 -9.50 -8.81 25.80
CA PHE A 794 -9.86 -10.19 25.43
C PHE A 794 -10.17 -10.39 23.95
N GLY A 795 -10.14 -9.33 23.16
CA GLY A 795 -10.52 -9.40 21.76
C GLY A 795 -11.08 -8.10 21.22
N VAL A 796 -11.44 -8.16 19.95
CA VAL A 796 -12.16 -7.11 19.24
C VAL A 796 -13.64 -7.45 19.26
N VAL A 797 -14.46 -6.66 19.95
CA VAL A 797 -15.91 -6.86 19.92
C VAL A 797 -16.50 -6.21 18.68
N THR A 798 -17.11 -7.02 17.83
CA THR A 798 -17.61 -6.63 16.50
C THR A 798 -19.09 -6.34 16.49
N ARG A 799 -19.86 -6.93 17.40
CA ARG A 799 -21.28 -6.62 17.63
C ARG A 799 -21.62 -6.74 19.11
N PHE A 800 -22.55 -5.91 19.56
CA PHE A 800 -23.15 -5.97 20.89
C PHE A 800 -24.66 -6.12 20.75
N THR A 801 -25.30 -6.79 21.70
CA THR A 801 -26.75 -6.70 21.88
C THR A 801 -27.08 -6.29 23.31
N ALA A 802 -27.88 -5.24 23.45
CA ALA A 802 -28.28 -4.68 24.74
C ALA A 802 -29.81 -4.61 24.88
N ARG A 803 -30.28 -4.58 26.13
CA ARG A 803 -31.68 -4.28 26.46
C ARG A 803 -32.00 -2.82 26.12
N ILE A 804 -33.19 -2.57 25.59
CA ILE A 804 -33.72 -1.22 25.41
C ILE A 804 -34.86 -0.95 26.39
N HIS A 805 -35.04 0.32 26.73
CA HIS A 805 -36.02 0.79 27.69
C HIS A 805 -36.93 1.82 27.02
N ARG A 806 -38.20 1.87 27.42
CA ARG A 806 -39.11 2.92 26.97
C ARG A 806 -38.63 4.25 27.55
N GLN A 807 -38.38 5.22 26.67
CA GLN A 807 -37.81 6.49 27.08
C GLN A 807 -38.47 7.63 26.30
N GLY A 808 -39.03 8.58 27.05
CA GLY A 808 -39.60 9.81 26.51
C GLY A 808 -38.65 11.01 26.67
N PRO A 809 -39.12 12.22 26.35
CA PRO A 809 -38.37 13.45 26.64
C PRO A 809 -38.04 13.61 28.12
N VAL A 810 -36.91 14.24 28.40
CA VAL A 810 -36.42 14.61 29.73
C VAL A 810 -36.28 16.13 29.82
N TRP A 811 -36.35 16.70 31.01
CA TRP A 811 -36.01 18.11 31.20
C TRP A 811 -34.52 18.24 31.50
N SER A 812 -33.79 18.93 30.64
CA SER A 812 -32.33 19.07 30.73
C SER A 812 -31.81 20.26 29.90
N GLY A 813 -30.58 20.65 30.16
CA GLY A 813 -29.83 21.69 29.45
C GLY A 813 -28.71 22.26 30.33
N THR A 814 -27.83 23.05 29.73
CA THR A 814 -26.72 23.67 30.49
C THR A 814 -27.18 24.96 31.15
N ILE A 815 -26.93 25.07 32.45
CA ILE A 815 -27.02 26.32 33.22
C ILE A 815 -25.61 26.77 33.56
N ALA A 816 -25.28 28.03 33.32
CA ALA A 816 -23.97 28.61 33.58
C ALA A 816 -24.04 29.70 34.65
N TYR A 817 -23.09 29.69 35.57
CA TYR A 817 -23.00 30.56 36.73
C TYR A 817 -21.61 31.22 36.81
N THR A 818 -21.52 32.32 37.55
CA THR A 818 -20.24 32.93 37.89
C THR A 818 -19.48 32.06 38.89
N PRO A 819 -18.13 32.09 38.92
CA PRO A 819 -17.32 31.26 39.81
C PRO A 819 -17.66 31.34 41.30
N ASP A 820 -18.14 32.49 41.79
CA ASP A 820 -18.53 32.70 43.20
C ASP A 820 -19.74 31.86 43.63
N LYS A 821 -20.47 31.27 42.69
CA LYS A 821 -21.64 30.40 42.94
C LYS A 821 -21.30 28.94 43.22
N LEU A 822 -20.03 28.54 43.09
CA LEU A 822 -19.62 27.15 43.34
C LEU A 822 -20.05 26.63 44.72
N PRO A 823 -19.93 27.38 45.83
CA PRO A 823 -20.40 26.93 47.14
C PRO A 823 -21.90 26.61 47.18
N GLU A 824 -22.74 27.47 46.59
CA GLU A 824 -24.19 27.28 46.53
C GLU A 824 -24.55 26.04 45.70
N LEU A 825 -23.82 25.78 44.61
CA LEU A 825 -24.00 24.59 43.78
C LEU A 825 -23.57 23.29 44.49
N VAL A 826 -22.53 23.35 45.33
CA VAL A 826 -22.12 22.22 46.18
C VAL A 826 -23.20 21.89 47.21
N GLU A 827 -23.83 22.90 47.82
CA GLU A 827 -24.96 22.68 48.74
C GLU A 827 -26.14 22.00 48.03
N VAL A 828 -26.48 22.45 46.83
CA VAL A 828 -27.52 21.81 46.00
C VAL A 828 -27.16 20.36 45.69
N ALA A 829 -25.92 20.08 45.28
CA ALA A 829 -25.45 18.73 45.01
C ALA A 829 -25.54 17.79 46.23
N ASN A 830 -25.12 18.28 47.40
CA ASN A 830 -25.20 17.53 48.66
C ASN A 830 -26.64 17.20 49.03
N GLU A 831 -27.55 18.18 48.93
CA GLU A 831 -28.96 17.94 49.21
C GLU A 831 -29.61 16.98 48.23
N LEU A 832 -29.28 17.08 46.93
CA LEU A 832 -29.82 16.18 45.92
C LEU A 832 -29.37 14.74 46.14
N HIS A 833 -28.13 14.52 46.61
CA HIS A 833 -27.65 13.19 46.97
C HIS A 833 -28.39 12.59 48.17
N ASP A 834 -28.70 13.41 49.19
CA ASP A 834 -29.42 12.94 50.38
C ASP A 834 -30.91 12.62 50.11
N ARG A 835 -31.46 13.06 48.97
CA ARG A 835 -32.83 12.73 48.56
C ARG A 835 -32.90 11.30 48.05
N HIS A 836 -33.91 10.56 48.50
CA HIS A 836 -34.25 9.29 47.86
C HIS A 836 -34.64 9.53 46.39
N ASN A 837 -33.97 8.83 45.48
CA ASN A 837 -34.06 9.08 44.05
C ASN A 837 -34.20 7.76 43.26
N SER A 838 -35.35 7.11 43.41
CA SER A 838 -35.70 5.90 42.64
C SER A 838 -36.06 6.20 41.19
N GLU A 839 -36.34 7.46 40.86
CA GLU A 839 -36.74 7.93 39.53
C GLU A 839 -35.54 8.29 38.63
N GLY A 840 -34.32 8.22 39.18
CA GLY A 840 -33.07 8.30 38.45
C GLY A 840 -32.68 9.68 37.93
N HIS A 841 -33.17 10.75 38.57
CA HIS A 841 -32.74 12.12 38.25
C HIS A 841 -31.24 12.29 38.52
N CYS A 842 -30.55 13.14 37.77
CA CYS A 842 -29.12 13.37 37.99
C CYS A 842 -28.72 14.82 37.78
N ILE A 843 -27.52 15.17 38.20
CA ILE A 843 -26.91 16.47 37.94
C ILE A 843 -25.42 16.30 37.69
N ALA A 844 -24.91 16.92 36.64
CA ALA A 844 -23.46 17.08 36.44
C ALA A 844 -23.05 18.52 36.77
N LEU A 845 -22.00 18.68 37.55
CA LEU A 845 -21.36 19.97 37.82
C LEU A 845 -20.10 20.10 36.98
N GLY A 846 -19.89 21.25 36.34
CA GLY A 846 -18.71 21.56 35.54
C GLY A 846 -17.97 22.79 36.08
N ILE A 847 -16.65 22.74 36.12
CA ILE A 847 -15.78 23.87 36.46
C ILE A 847 -14.87 24.09 35.26
N GLY A 848 -15.04 25.19 34.54
CA GLY A 848 -14.40 25.38 33.24
C GLY A 848 -14.59 26.78 32.67
N TYR A 849 -14.82 26.85 31.37
CA TYR A 849 -14.96 28.09 30.61
C TYR A 849 -16.24 28.13 29.79
N GLY A 850 -16.71 29.34 29.51
CA GLY A 850 -17.84 29.57 28.61
C GLY A 850 -17.48 29.33 27.13
N PRO A 851 -18.44 29.48 26.21
CA PRO A 851 -18.24 29.26 24.77
C PRO A 851 -17.18 30.15 24.12
N ASP A 852 -16.82 31.27 24.77
CA ASP A 852 -15.73 32.16 24.33
C ASP A 852 -14.34 31.61 24.65
N ASN A 853 -14.24 30.49 25.37
CA ASN A 853 -13.01 29.85 25.85
C ASN A 853 -12.15 30.76 26.75
N VAL A 854 -12.73 31.81 27.36
CA VAL A 854 -12.02 32.79 28.18
C VAL A 854 -12.75 33.06 29.49
N THR A 855 -14.07 33.19 29.46
CA THR A 855 -14.85 33.48 30.66
C THR A 855 -14.89 32.25 31.56
N ARG A 856 -14.33 32.35 32.77
CA ARG A 856 -14.46 31.30 33.81
C ARG A 856 -15.92 31.13 34.20
N VAL A 857 -16.41 29.90 34.19
CA VAL A 857 -17.79 29.57 34.58
C VAL A 857 -17.84 28.30 35.40
N VAL A 858 -18.87 28.19 36.23
CA VAL A 858 -19.31 26.92 36.81
C VAL A 858 -20.65 26.57 36.18
N SER A 859 -20.83 25.34 35.73
CA SER A 859 -22.03 24.89 35.05
C SER A 859 -22.73 23.77 35.82
N ALA A 860 -24.04 23.67 35.60
CA ALA A 860 -24.86 22.55 36.03
C ALA A 860 -25.66 22.01 34.84
N ILE A 861 -25.71 20.68 34.72
CA ILE A 861 -26.54 19.97 33.73
C ILE A 861 -27.48 19.03 34.49
N PRO A 862 -28.70 19.48 34.86
CA PRO A 862 -29.70 18.62 35.46
C PRO A 862 -30.33 17.67 34.44
N CYS A 863 -30.67 16.47 34.86
CA CYS A 863 -31.55 15.54 34.16
C CYS A 863 -32.77 15.25 35.03
N PHE A 864 -33.96 15.51 34.51
CA PHE A 864 -35.20 15.10 35.14
C PHE A 864 -36.02 14.19 34.24
N HIS A 865 -36.35 13.01 34.75
CA HIS A 865 -37.26 12.06 34.11
C HIS A 865 -38.71 12.43 34.44
N GLY A 866 -39.34 13.27 33.62
CA GLY A 866 -40.73 13.65 33.82
C GLY A 866 -41.11 14.95 33.12
N THR A 867 -42.10 15.65 33.67
CA THR A 867 -42.58 16.93 33.11
C THR A 867 -41.70 18.09 33.56
N GLU A 868 -41.67 19.15 32.75
CA GLU A 868 -40.96 20.40 33.07
C GLU A 868 -41.42 21.04 34.38
N GLU A 869 -42.71 20.97 34.71
CA GLU A 869 -43.25 21.52 35.96
C GLU A 869 -42.67 20.80 37.18
N SER A 870 -42.67 19.47 37.17
CA SER A 870 -42.07 18.66 38.23
C SER A 870 -40.56 18.87 38.30
N ALA A 871 -39.89 19.00 37.15
CA ALA A 871 -38.46 19.28 37.09
C ALA A 871 -38.11 20.62 37.75
N LYS A 872 -38.85 21.68 37.44
CA LYS A 872 -38.68 23.01 38.07
C LYS A 872 -38.93 22.98 39.58
N GLY A 873 -39.86 22.16 40.04
CA GLY A 873 -40.06 21.91 41.47
C GLY A 873 -38.87 21.19 42.11
N TYR A 874 -38.41 20.10 41.50
CA TYR A 874 -37.32 19.27 41.99
C TYR A 874 -35.98 20.02 42.06
N PHE A 875 -35.63 20.72 40.98
CA PHE A 875 -34.43 21.56 40.86
C PHE A 875 -34.68 23.03 41.27
N SER A 876 -35.71 23.30 42.06
CA SER A 876 -36.07 24.67 42.46
C SER A 876 -34.89 25.43 43.07
N LYS A 877 -34.14 24.83 44.01
CA LYS A 877 -32.96 25.48 44.62
C LYS A 877 -31.88 25.83 43.59
N LEU A 878 -31.60 24.94 42.64
CA LEU A 878 -30.67 25.20 41.53
C LEU A 878 -31.12 26.41 40.69
N LEU A 879 -32.42 26.50 40.41
CA LEU A 879 -33.03 27.56 39.60
C LEU A 879 -33.17 28.90 40.34
N HIS A 880 -33.05 28.94 41.68
CA HIS A 880 -33.06 30.18 42.46
C HIS A 880 -31.68 30.85 42.50
N ILE A 881 -30.60 30.12 42.20
CA ILE A 881 -29.26 30.69 42.08
C ILE A 881 -29.23 31.55 40.81
N GLU A 882 -28.71 32.77 40.92
CA GLU A 882 -28.61 33.70 39.78
C GLU A 882 -27.65 33.14 38.72
N ALA A 883 -28.20 32.76 37.56
CA ALA A 883 -27.46 32.20 36.43
C ALA A 883 -27.13 33.28 35.38
N ILE A 884 -25.97 33.14 34.73
CA ILE A 884 -25.58 33.95 33.57
C ILE A 884 -26.37 33.51 32.33
N ALA A 885 -26.61 32.19 32.21
CA ALA A 885 -27.39 31.59 31.13
C ALA A 885 -28.09 30.33 31.61
N ASN A 886 -29.31 30.08 31.11
CA ASN A 886 -30.08 28.87 31.39
C ASN A 886 -30.75 28.39 30.10
N ASN A 887 -30.26 27.26 29.58
CA ASN A 887 -30.75 26.65 28.34
C ASN A 887 -31.55 25.35 28.60
N THR A 888 -32.15 25.21 29.78
CA THR A 888 -32.94 24.02 30.11
C THR A 888 -34.28 24.00 29.38
N ALA A 889 -34.64 22.83 28.86
CA ALA A 889 -35.89 22.59 28.15
C ALA A 889 -36.28 21.11 28.22
N MET A 890 -37.49 20.79 27.77
CA MET A 890 -37.81 19.40 27.41
C MET A 890 -37.03 19.04 26.13
N ILE A 891 -36.16 18.05 26.23
CA ILE A 891 -35.34 17.53 25.14
C ILE A 891 -35.39 16.02 25.14
N THR A 892 -35.02 15.38 24.03
CA THR A 892 -34.92 13.92 24.00
C THR A 892 -33.61 13.44 24.61
N THR A 893 -33.54 12.16 24.99
CA THR A 893 -32.29 11.60 25.55
C THR A 893 -31.13 11.66 24.56
N ALA A 894 -31.40 11.51 23.26
CA ALA A 894 -30.40 11.67 22.20
C ALA A 894 -29.87 13.10 22.13
N GLN A 895 -30.76 14.10 22.19
CA GLN A 895 -30.37 15.52 22.26
C GLN A 895 -29.56 15.82 23.52
N MET A 896 -29.95 15.25 24.65
CA MET A 896 -29.22 15.40 25.92
C MET A 896 -27.78 14.87 25.81
N ASN A 897 -27.58 13.76 25.10
CA ASN A 897 -26.26 13.18 24.85
C ASN A 897 -25.33 14.04 23.96
N THR A 898 -25.82 15.18 23.46
CA THR A 898 -25.01 16.14 22.68
C THR A 898 -24.51 17.33 23.49
N LEU A 899 -25.01 17.53 24.72
CA LEU A 899 -24.77 18.75 25.51
C LEU A 899 -23.29 18.98 25.84
N LEU A 900 -22.51 17.90 25.94
CA LEU A 900 -21.07 17.95 26.23
C LEU A 900 -20.18 17.93 24.97
N ASN A 901 -20.73 17.73 23.77
CA ASN A 901 -19.95 17.67 22.52
C ASN A 901 -19.00 18.87 22.31
N PRO A 902 -19.42 20.13 22.55
CA PRO A 902 -18.54 21.29 22.35
C PRO A 902 -17.29 21.26 23.25
N VAL A 903 -17.39 20.59 24.40
CA VAL A 903 -16.27 20.44 25.35
C VAL A 903 -15.32 19.32 24.91
N PHE A 904 -15.82 18.29 24.21
CA PHE A 904 -15.08 17.07 23.82
C PHE A 904 -14.75 16.97 22.32
N GLU A 905 -14.81 18.08 21.57
CA GLU A 905 -14.47 18.10 20.14
C GLU A 905 -13.11 17.43 19.83
N HIS A 906 -13.06 16.75 18.68
CA HIS A 906 -11.85 16.17 18.11
C HIS A 906 -10.92 17.25 17.51
N GLY A 907 -9.66 16.89 17.25
CA GLY A 907 -8.72 17.74 16.49
C GLY A 907 -7.82 18.63 17.34
N ILE A 908 -7.93 18.57 18.67
CA ILE A 908 -7.02 19.24 19.61
C ILE A 908 -6.34 18.22 20.53
N ARG A 909 -5.25 18.61 21.20
CA ARG A 909 -4.57 17.75 22.18
C ARG A 909 -5.45 17.64 23.42
N ARG A 910 -5.66 16.42 23.92
CA ARG A 910 -6.50 16.17 25.09
C ARG A 910 -5.89 15.20 26.08
N LEU A 911 -6.23 15.38 27.35
CA LEU A 911 -5.87 14.49 28.44
C LEU A 911 -7.01 14.42 29.45
N MET A 912 -7.50 13.21 29.70
CA MET A 912 -8.47 12.96 30.76
C MET A 912 -7.76 12.52 32.06
N GLY A 913 -8.44 12.58 33.19
CA GLY A 913 -7.96 12.05 34.45
C GLY A 913 -9.11 11.66 35.36
N SER A 914 -8.91 10.59 36.14
CA SER A 914 -9.91 10.09 37.08
C SER A 914 -9.62 10.60 38.50
N GLY A 915 -10.43 11.52 38.99
CA GLY A 915 -10.70 11.66 40.42
C GLY A 915 -11.90 10.80 40.80
N ASN A 916 -12.06 10.57 42.10
CA ASN A 916 -13.34 10.14 42.65
C ASN A 916 -13.67 11.00 43.86
N VAL A 917 -14.95 11.14 44.18
CA VAL A 917 -15.44 11.90 45.32
C VAL A 917 -16.56 11.15 46.05
N THR A 918 -16.54 11.22 47.38
CA THR A 918 -17.61 10.77 48.27
C THR A 918 -18.42 11.97 48.73
N MET A 919 -19.70 11.72 49.02
CA MET A 919 -20.58 12.74 49.57
C MET A 919 -20.51 12.76 51.11
N PRO A 920 -20.74 13.93 51.75
CA PRO A 920 -20.96 15.23 51.11
C PRO A 920 -19.67 15.81 50.50
N LEU A 921 -19.81 16.56 49.40
CA LEU A 921 -18.74 17.37 48.82
C LEU A 921 -18.35 18.50 49.78
N ASP A 922 -17.04 18.72 49.93
CA ASP A 922 -16.49 19.84 50.70
C ASP A 922 -16.34 21.05 49.77
N SER A 923 -17.21 22.04 50.01
CA SER A 923 -17.23 23.29 49.25
C SER A 923 -15.89 24.03 49.26
N ARG A 924 -15.19 24.05 50.40
CA ARG A 924 -13.89 24.72 50.52
C ARG A 924 -12.82 23.99 49.71
N ALA A 925 -12.79 22.67 49.80
CA ALA A 925 -11.84 21.86 49.04
C ALA A 925 -12.07 21.96 47.52
N LEU A 926 -13.34 21.92 47.10
CA LEU A 926 -13.68 22.05 45.68
C LEU A 926 -13.36 23.45 45.14
N THR A 927 -13.62 24.50 45.93
CA THR A 927 -13.24 25.88 45.58
C THR A 927 -11.73 26.02 45.44
N GLN A 928 -10.95 25.45 46.36
CA GLN A 928 -9.49 25.44 46.26
C GLN A 928 -9.00 24.70 45.01
N THR A 929 -9.64 23.59 44.66
CA THR A 929 -9.33 22.80 43.46
C THR A 929 -9.66 23.59 42.18
N ALA A 930 -10.79 24.30 42.16
CA ALA A 930 -11.21 25.16 41.06
C ALA A 930 -10.21 26.30 40.81
N GLU A 931 -9.77 26.99 41.86
CA GLU A 931 -8.75 28.05 41.75
C GLU A 931 -7.40 27.51 41.28
N MET A 932 -7.00 26.34 41.75
CA MET A 932 -5.79 25.67 41.27
C MET A 932 -5.89 25.36 39.77
N PHE A 933 -7.04 24.84 39.32
CA PHE A 933 -7.33 24.52 37.92
C PHE A 933 -7.30 25.75 37.01
N TRP A 934 -8.07 26.79 37.35
CA TRP A 934 -8.12 28.02 36.55
C TRP A 934 -6.79 28.77 36.58
N GLY A 935 -6.11 28.82 37.73
CA GLY A 935 -4.79 29.44 37.85
C GLY A 935 -3.75 28.78 36.94
N TYR A 936 -3.82 27.46 36.76
CA TYR A 936 -2.97 26.75 35.82
C TYR A 936 -3.34 27.04 34.36
N CYS A 937 -4.62 26.97 34.03
CA CYS A 937 -5.10 27.15 32.66
C CYS A 937 -4.91 28.59 32.16
N ASP A 938 -5.22 29.61 32.97
CA ASP A 938 -5.09 31.02 32.58
C ASP A 938 -3.64 31.47 32.40
N ALA A 939 -2.69 30.77 33.03
CA ALA A 939 -1.26 31.02 32.86
C ALA A 939 -0.71 30.51 31.51
N ARG A 940 -1.51 29.83 30.69
CA ARG A 940 -1.11 29.17 29.43
C ARG A 940 -2.10 29.49 28.32
N SER A 941 -1.60 29.75 27.10
CA SER A 941 -2.46 30.01 25.95
C SER A 941 -3.18 28.75 25.46
N GLY A 942 -4.43 28.90 25.01
CA GLY A 942 -5.18 27.83 24.34
C GLY A 942 -5.77 26.76 25.25
N MET A 943 -5.92 27.03 26.56
CA MET A 943 -6.41 26.05 27.55
C MET A 943 -7.92 26.13 27.85
N GLY A 944 -8.63 27.05 27.20
CA GLY A 944 -10.04 27.35 27.47
C GLY A 944 -11.04 26.24 27.18
N LYS A 945 -10.63 25.12 26.58
CA LYS A 945 -11.47 23.92 26.38
C LYS A 945 -11.27 22.86 27.47
N SER A 946 -10.76 23.27 28.63
CA SER A 946 -10.52 22.40 29.78
C SER A 946 -11.68 22.46 30.78
N VAL A 947 -11.95 21.34 31.47
CA VAL A 947 -13.04 21.23 32.45
C VAL A 947 -12.70 20.23 33.56
N ILE A 948 -13.23 20.48 34.77
CA ILE A 948 -13.45 19.44 35.80
C ILE A 948 -14.95 19.16 35.85
N ALA A 949 -15.34 17.89 35.76
CA ALA A 949 -16.73 17.46 35.79
C ALA A 949 -16.97 16.48 36.94
N ILE A 950 -18.08 16.64 37.66
CA ILE A 950 -18.54 15.73 38.71
C ILE A 950 -19.98 15.34 38.39
N GLU A 951 -20.21 14.05 38.15
CA GLU A 951 -21.54 13.51 37.85
C GLU A 951 -22.16 12.93 39.11
N ILE A 952 -23.33 13.42 39.50
CA ILE A 952 -24.00 13.05 40.75
C ILE A 952 -25.35 12.44 40.43
N PHE A 953 -25.55 11.20 40.87
CA PHE A 953 -26.73 10.40 40.59
C PHE A 953 -26.91 9.25 41.59
N SER A 954 -28.05 8.54 41.62
CA SER A 954 -28.16 7.38 42.54
C SER A 954 -27.24 6.22 42.11
N THR A 955 -26.34 5.79 42.99
CA THR A 955 -25.45 4.64 42.77
C THR A 955 -26.11 3.29 43.06
N ASP A 956 -27.38 3.29 43.51
CA ASP A 956 -28.10 2.09 43.98
C ASP A 956 -28.11 0.97 42.93
N LYS A 957 -28.38 1.29 41.66
CA LYS A 957 -28.41 0.30 40.58
C LYS A 957 -27.03 -0.27 40.26
N ILE A 958 -25.97 0.54 40.35
CA ILE A 958 -24.59 0.08 40.16
C ILE A 958 -24.23 -0.90 41.28
N ARG A 959 -24.58 -0.57 42.52
CA ARG A 959 -24.25 -1.33 43.74
C ARG A 959 -25.15 -2.55 43.97
N ALA A 960 -26.33 -2.59 43.35
CA ALA A 960 -27.21 -3.76 43.38
C ALA A 960 -26.59 -4.99 42.70
N VAL A 961 -25.66 -4.76 41.78
CA VAL A 961 -24.86 -5.81 41.14
C VAL A 961 -23.61 -6.07 41.99
N ALA A 962 -23.35 -7.34 42.31
CA ALA A 962 -22.19 -7.72 43.11
C ALA A 962 -20.87 -7.37 42.41
N GLN A 963 -19.84 -7.05 43.21
CA GLN A 963 -18.54 -6.62 42.69
C GLN A 963 -17.80 -7.66 41.84
N ASP A 964 -18.09 -8.94 42.05
CA ASP A 964 -17.54 -10.08 41.31
C ASP A 964 -18.47 -10.62 40.22
N ALA A 965 -19.64 -9.99 40.00
CA ALA A 965 -20.60 -10.42 38.98
C ALA A 965 -20.16 -10.09 37.55
N THR A 966 -19.30 -9.10 37.37
CA THR A 966 -18.64 -8.74 36.11
C THR A 966 -17.17 -8.40 36.38
N ALA A 967 -16.35 -8.18 35.36
CA ALA A 967 -14.96 -7.75 35.55
C ALA A 967 -14.82 -6.34 36.15
N TYR A 968 -15.85 -5.50 36.00
CA TYR A 968 -15.89 -4.13 36.53
C TYR A 968 -15.90 -4.11 38.07
N ALA A 969 -14.81 -3.62 38.67
CA ALA A 969 -14.59 -3.64 40.13
C ALA A 969 -14.86 -2.28 40.82
N ASN A 970 -15.43 -1.30 40.13
CA ASN A 970 -15.61 0.06 40.62
C ASN A 970 -17.08 0.35 41.03
N ARG A 971 -17.75 -0.60 41.70
CA ARG A 971 -19.15 -0.47 42.18
C ARG A 971 -19.19 0.00 43.64
N GLY A 972 -19.02 1.30 43.85
CA GLY A 972 -19.01 1.89 45.19
C GLY A 972 -20.03 3.01 45.37
N ASP A 973 -20.09 3.53 46.59
CA ASP A 973 -20.91 4.70 46.95
C ASP A 973 -20.08 5.99 46.84
N PHE A 974 -19.67 6.28 45.61
CA PHE A 974 -18.88 7.45 45.26
C PHE A 974 -19.12 7.79 43.78
N TYR A 975 -18.63 8.97 43.39
CA TYR A 975 -18.79 9.54 42.05
C TYR A 975 -17.45 9.73 41.39
N ASP A 976 -17.42 9.60 40.06
CA ASP A 976 -16.24 9.97 39.29
C ASP A 976 -16.17 11.50 39.17
N ALA A 977 -14.98 12.03 39.44
CA ALA A 977 -14.63 13.43 39.25
C ALA A 977 -13.60 13.52 38.14
N MET A 978 -14.06 13.74 36.91
CA MET A 978 -13.21 13.74 35.73
C MET A 978 -12.52 15.08 35.55
N THR A 979 -11.22 15.06 35.27
CA THR A 979 -10.50 16.19 34.68
C THR A 979 -10.38 15.95 33.17
N ALA A 980 -10.59 16.99 32.36
CA ALA A 980 -10.38 16.93 30.92
C ALA A 980 -9.69 18.22 30.47
N PHE A 981 -8.42 18.12 30.10
CA PHE A 981 -7.65 19.25 29.57
C PHE A 981 -7.66 19.24 28.04
N GLY A 982 -7.76 20.42 27.43
CA GLY A 982 -7.66 20.62 25.98
C GLY A 982 -6.71 21.77 25.64
N TRP A 983 -5.68 21.49 24.82
CA TRP A 983 -4.67 22.48 24.41
C TRP A 983 -4.19 22.31 22.96
N GLU A 984 -3.49 23.32 22.45
CA GLU A 984 -2.94 23.35 21.08
C GLU A 984 -1.41 23.21 21.04
N ASP A 985 -0.69 23.85 21.97
CA ASP A 985 0.78 23.90 21.99
C ASP A 985 1.42 22.60 22.51
N GLU A 986 2.10 21.87 21.63
CA GLU A 986 2.84 20.65 21.94
C GLU A 986 3.87 20.81 23.08
N ALA A 987 4.46 21.99 23.24
CA ALA A 987 5.44 22.23 24.29
C ALA A 987 4.86 22.04 25.70
N LEU A 988 3.53 22.07 25.85
CA LEU A 988 2.83 21.91 27.14
C LEU A 988 2.54 20.46 27.53
N ASP A 989 2.75 19.47 26.65
CA ASP A 989 2.34 18.08 26.87
C ASP A 989 2.83 17.49 28.20
N ALA A 990 4.13 17.64 28.49
CA ALA A 990 4.73 17.12 29.72
C ALA A 990 4.27 17.87 30.97
N ASP A 991 3.96 19.17 30.84
CA ASP A 991 3.50 20.02 31.93
C ASP A 991 2.05 19.70 32.29
N VAL A 992 1.17 19.60 31.29
CA VAL A 992 -0.25 19.23 31.46
C VAL A 992 -0.37 17.85 32.10
N ARG A 993 0.40 16.85 31.66
CA ARG A 993 0.42 15.51 32.29
C ARG A 993 0.80 15.56 33.76
N ARG A 994 1.81 16.35 34.11
CA ARG A 994 2.26 16.51 35.51
C ARG A 994 1.19 17.17 36.37
N PHE A 995 0.57 18.23 35.84
CA PHE A 995 -0.47 18.95 36.55
C PHE A 995 -1.75 18.11 36.71
N ASN A 996 -2.17 17.39 35.65
CA ASN A 996 -3.31 16.47 35.69
C ASN A 996 -3.18 15.45 36.83
N ARG A 997 -2.01 14.80 36.96
CA ARG A 997 -1.74 13.91 38.10
C ARG A 997 -1.88 14.60 39.45
N ALA A 998 -1.32 15.80 39.59
CA ALA A 998 -1.36 16.55 40.85
C ALA A 998 -2.79 16.93 41.25
N ILE A 999 -3.61 17.37 40.29
CA ILE A 999 -4.99 17.77 40.57
C ILE A 999 -5.90 16.56 40.82
N CYS A 1000 -5.75 15.44 40.10
CA CYS A 1000 -6.50 14.22 40.39
C CYS A 1000 -6.16 13.68 41.80
N GLU A 1001 -4.90 13.74 42.20
CA GLU A 1001 -4.46 13.37 43.55
C GLU A 1001 -5.02 14.31 44.62
N GLN A 1002 -5.09 15.62 44.34
CA GLN A 1002 -5.71 16.59 45.25
C GLN A 1002 -7.20 16.28 45.46
N ILE A 1003 -7.94 16.01 44.39
CA ILE A 1003 -9.38 15.64 44.46
C ILE A 1003 -9.57 14.40 45.35
N ARG A 1004 -8.76 13.35 45.13
CA ARG A 1004 -8.86 12.11 45.90
C ARG A 1004 -8.51 12.32 47.38
N LYS A 1005 -7.53 13.17 47.69
CA LYS A 1005 -7.14 13.46 49.08
C LYS A 1005 -8.17 14.29 49.83
N SER A 1006 -8.83 15.22 49.15
CA SER A 1006 -9.76 16.13 49.81
C SER A 1006 -11.14 15.53 50.02
N ASN A 1007 -11.64 14.79 49.03
CA ASN A 1007 -13.01 14.26 49.02
C ASN A 1007 -13.12 12.84 48.48
N GLY A 1008 -12.02 12.16 48.19
CA GLY A 1008 -12.06 10.83 47.59
C GLY A 1008 -12.43 9.73 48.56
N TYR A 1009 -12.88 8.62 47.98
CA TYR A 1009 -13.10 7.36 48.63
C TYR A 1009 -11.79 6.83 49.22
N ALA A 1010 -11.77 6.64 50.54
CA ALA A 1010 -10.61 6.23 51.32
C ALA A 1010 -10.54 4.70 51.56
N GLY A 1011 -11.25 3.91 50.75
CA GLY A 1011 -11.20 2.45 50.86
C GLY A 1011 -9.80 1.89 50.57
N PRO A 1012 -9.52 0.63 50.97
CA PRO A 1012 -8.18 0.04 50.91
C PRO A 1012 -7.56 -0.01 49.51
N GLY A 1013 -8.33 0.22 48.44
CA GLY A 1013 -7.84 0.47 47.08
C GLY A 1013 -7.04 -0.69 46.52
N GLY A 1014 -7.73 -1.60 45.80
CA GLY A 1014 -7.07 -2.76 45.20
C GLY A 1014 -6.67 -3.86 46.21
N GLY A 1015 -6.63 -5.11 45.76
CA GLY A 1015 -6.32 -6.28 46.61
C GLY A 1015 -7.46 -7.31 46.65
N ASP A 1016 -7.38 -8.26 47.60
CA ASP A 1016 -8.31 -9.40 47.70
C ASP A 1016 -9.65 -9.05 48.40
N SER A 1017 -9.89 -7.77 48.70
CA SER A 1017 -11.13 -7.29 49.32
C SER A 1017 -12.25 -7.14 48.29
N LYS A 1018 -13.50 -7.42 48.68
CA LYS A 1018 -14.71 -7.11 47.88
C LYS A 1018 -15.07 -5.62 47.83
N GLU A 1019 -14.23 -4.75 48.38
CA GLU A 1019 -14.40 -3.30 48.32
C GLU A 1019 -14.13 -2.78 46.89
N PRO A 1020 -14.79 -1.69 46.47
CA PRO A 1020 -14.54 -1.02 45.21
C PRO A 1020 -13.15 -0.41 45.09
N VAL A 1021 -12.65 -0.35 43.85
CA VAL A 1021 -11.30 0.14 43.56
C VAL A 1021 -11.17 1.68 43.55
N GLY A 1022 -12.25 2.43 43.37
CA GLY A 1022 -12.22 3.90 43.30
C GLY A 1022 -11.50 4.44 42.06
N ARG A 1023 -11.48 3.67 40.97
CA ARG A 1023 -10.74 3.93 39.74
C ARG A 1023 -11.60 3.54 38.54
N TYR A 1024 -11.98 4.51 37.72
CA TYR A 1024 -12.70 4.23 36.48
C TYR A 1024 -11.75 4.19 35.29
N ILE A 1025 -11.50 2.97 34.79
CA ILE A 1025 -10.44 2.69 33.82
C ILE A 1025 -10.59 3.39 32.46
N ASN A 1026 -11.80 3.84 32.09
CA ASN A 1026 -12.06 4.54 30.82
C ASN A 1026 -11.54 5.99 30.81
N ILE A 1027 -11.33 6.60 31.98
CA ILE A 1027 -10.89 7.99 32.12
C ILE A 1027 -9.49 8.11 32.78
N GLU A 1028 -8.83 6.98 33.05
CA GLU A 1028 -7.44 6.97 33.51
C GLU A 1028 -6.47 7.26 32.36
N ALA A 1029 -5.68 8.32 32.50
CA ALA A 1029 -4.66 8.72 31.53
C ALA A 1029 -3.38 7.87 31.62
N ASP A 1030 -2.94 7.57 32.84
CA ASP A 1030 -1.74 6.79 33.08
C ASP A 1030 -2.13 5.31 33.28
N SER A 1031 -1.21 4.40 32.92
CA SER A 1031 -1.41 2.98 33.22
C SER A 1031 -1.47 2.78 34.72
N ILE A 1032 -2.55 2.17 35.21
CA ILE A 1032 -2.69 1.77 36.61
C ILE A 1032 -2.28 0.30 36.77
N SER A 1033 -1.98 -0.12 38.01
CA SER A 1033 -1.66 -1.52 38.26
C SER A 1033 -2.91 -2.39 38.06
N PRO A 1034 -2.77 -3.65 37.58
CA PRO A 1034 -3.92 -4.54 37.40
C PRO A 1034 -4.76 -4.72 38.69
N ARG A 1035 -4.13 -4.68 39.87
CA ARG A 1035 -4.83 -4.78 41.16
C ARG A 1035 -5.66 -3.53 41.47
N ASP A 1036 -5.16 -2.35 41.12
CA ASP A 1036 -5.89 -1.09 41.28
C ASP A 1036 -6.99 -0.93 40.22
N ALA A 1037 -6.84 -1.58 39.05
CA ALA A 1037 -7.85 -1.58 38.00
C ALA A 1037 -9.02 -2.53 38.30
N TYR A 1038 -8.71 -3.73 38.78
CA TYR A 1038 -9.66 -4.84 38.80
C TYR A 1038 -9.92 -5.43 40.20
N GLY A 1039 -9.17 -5.02 41.24
CA GLY A 1039 -9.39 -5.47 42.61
C GLY A 1039 -9.45 -6.98 42.74
N ILE A 1040 -10.50 -7.49 43.41
CA ILE A 1040 -10.74 -8.93 43.62
C ILE A 1040 -10.94 -9.72 42.32
N ASN A 1041 -11.28 -9.05 41.21
CA ASN A 1041 -11.52 -9.70 39.92
C ASN A 1041 -10.22 -10.02 39.18
N TYR A 1042 -9.09 -9.44 39.61
CA TYR A 1042 -7.80 -9.58 38.93
C TYR A 1042 -7.33 -11.04 38.76
N PRO A 1043 -7.34 -11.92 39.79
CA PRO A 1043 -6.90 -13.30 39.62
C PRO A 1043 -7.68 -14.06 38.56
N ARG A 1044 -9.02 -13.90 38.54
CA ARG A 1044 -9.88 -14.52 37.53
C ARG A 1044 -9.58 -13.97 36.13
N LEU A 1045 -9.39 -12.66 36.00
CA LEU A 1045 -9.02 -12.04 34.73
C LEU A 1045 -7.69 -12.58 34.19
N ARG A 1046 -6.69 -12.75 35.05
CA ARG A 1046 -5.40 -13.34 34.66
C ARG A 1046 -5.56 -14.77 34.16
N ASP A 1047 -6.33 -15.59 34.86
CA ASP A 1047 -6.55 -16.99 34.45
C ASP A 1047 -7.32 -17.06 33.11
N LEU A 1048 -8.31 -16.18 32.90
CA LEU A 1048 -9.01 -16.07 31.62
C LEU A 1048 -8.14 -15.50 30.50
N LYS A 1049 -7.21 -14.60 30.83
CA LYS A 1049 -6.24 -14.06 29.87
C LYS A 1049 -5.38 -15.19 29.30
N SER A 1050 -4.92 -16.11 30.14
CA SER A 1050 -4.20 -17.31 29.68
C SER A 1050 -5.05 -18.25 28.81
N LYS A 1051 -6.38 -18.25 28.98
CA LYS A 1051 -7.30 -19.06 28.16
C LYS A 1051 -7.56 -18.43 26.78
N TYR A 1052 -7.90 -17.15 26.73
CA TYR A 1052 -8.40 -16.48 25.53
C TYR A 1052 -7.34 -15.68 24.75
N ASP A 1053 -6.26 -15.29 25.42
CA ASP A 1053 -5.15 -14.56 24.82
C ASP A 1053 -3.82 -14.94 25.49
N PRO A 1054 -3.36 -16.20 25.33
CA PRO A 1054 -2.15 -16.71 25.98
C PRO A 1054 -0.87 -15.99 25.57
N HIS A 1055 -0.90 -15.27 24.44
CA HIS A 1055 0.24 -14.51 23.91
C HIS A 1055 0.17 -13.01 24.23
N ASN A 1056 -0.84 -12.59 25.02
CA ASN A 1056 -1.04 -11.20 25.44
C ASN A 1056 -1.06 -10.23 24.25
N VAL A 1057 -1.72 -10.63 23.16
CA VAL A 1057 -1.91 -9.86 21.94
C VAL A 1057 -2.59 -8.54 22.25
N PHE A 1058 -3.68 -8.57 23.02
CA PHE A 1058 -4.43 -7.40 23.42
C PHE A 1058 -3.98 -6.88 24.80
N HIS A 1059 -2.93 -6.05 24.84
CA HIS A 1059 -2.30 -5.64 26.10
C HIS A 1059 -2.35 -4.14 26.41
N LYS A 1060 -2.72 -3.29 25.44
CA LYS A 1060 -2.57 -1.82 25.59
C LYS A 1060 -3.42 -1.18 26.68
N TRP A 1061 -4.58 -1.76 27.01
CA TRP A 1061 -5.55 -1.12 27.89
C TRP A 1061 -5.47 -1.64 29.33
N HIS A 1062 -4.67 -1.01 30.20
CA HIS A 1062 -4.42 -1.42 31.60
C HIS A 1062 -4.15 -2.93 31.73
N GLY A 1063 -2.94 -3.35 31.34
CA GLY A 1063 -2.60 -4.75 31.13
C GLY A 1063 -2.95 -5.69 32.29
N ILE A 1064 -3.45 -6.89 31.96
CA ILE A 1064 -3.81 -7.94 32.92
C ILE A 1064 -2.62 -8.89 33.19
N ALA A 1065 -1.82 -9.20 32.17
CA ALA A 1065 -0.64 -10.05 32.34
C ALA A 1065 0.49 -9.27 33.03
N GLU A 1066 1.15 -9.88 34.01
CA GLU A 1066 2.44 -9.38 34.52
C GLU A 1066 3.48 -9.47 33.39
N LYS A 1067 4.22 -8.38 33.16
CA LYS A 1067 5.23 -8.27 32.09
C LYS A 1067 6.40 -9.23 32.28
#